data_AF-A0A960LVY6-F1
#
_entry.id   AF-A0A960LVY6-F1
#
_cell.length_a   1.000
_cell.length_b   1.000
_cell.length_c   1.000
_cell.angle_alpha   90.00
_cell.angle_beta   90.00
_cell.angle_gamma   90.00
#
_symmetry.space_group_name_H-M   'P 1'
#
loop_
_entity.id
_entity.type
_entity.pdbx_description
1 polymer ?
#
loop_
_entity_poly.entity_id
_entity_poly.type
_entity_poly.pdbx_seq_one_letter_code
_entity_poly.pdbx_strand_id
1 'polypeptide(L)'
;MHEASESKHLKAAREMLSAAYHTPLTLKERQEKAIELASHILLESNQIITKDDQKKHEELSRMMRDPVGKVFTTAMTDQCFRSHDYKRIANQMIYLLNLYGIPKFLGSFKRLQLYLFKLLGDKFANILVPMAMRQLRKETSKVIIPGEKGPLAKHIKKRKAQGIRLNLNHLGEAILGEEEAKKRLEVYLRDLKNPYIDYVSIKISTIYSQLNLLSYENTLDNLAARLRELYRAAIENKTQLKDGCTSHKFVNLDMEEYRDLHLTKDLFIKVLSEPEFHSLSAGIVLQAYLPDSHDIQKELTHWAMDRVRNGGAPIKIRIVKGANMAMEQVEASLRDWEQAPYEHKIQTDANYKSMILYACEPEHSKAVHIGVASHNLFDIAFAMLLRLENRVEQEVTFEMLEGMADHTRQVVQALTNDILLYCAVATKEDFQSAIAYLIRRLDENTGIENYLAHSFGLTPEAKEWSIQCSLFRDACQMIPTIYQTPRRTQNRFDPPSHLDIKALFENESDTDFSLAENRKWGKAILETWKNKQIDPIPLVIEGKEISHSDPEGKGYDPSTPSRPLYTYSMASWEEVDQALKCAKNYEKTWGKTSVEERCKLLSKVAQRLRETRADLIGAMVADGGKLIMEADVEHSETIDFAEYYLRSMQHLNGLSDIQWSPKGTILVTPPWNFPTSIPGGGICTALVTGNCVLFKPAPEAVLAGWELVKAFWDAGIPKEALQFINCADDPVGSQLIKDTRVNSVILTGATSTAYLFAKMRPGIDLSAETGGKNALIISSLSDRDLAIKDLVQSAFGHNGQKCSAASLAILEKEVYDDPHFRKQLRDAAASLKVGSAWDLSSKITPLIREPGDDLKKGLTTLEEGEFWLLEPKQDSSNPNLWSPGIKFGVHKGSYTQQTEFFGPVLGVMRAENIDHAIHLANSTPYGLTSGIHSLDKREIKKWQNLIIAGNCYINRTITGAIVRRQPFGGCKNSSYGHGSKAGGPNYLTQFMHATQKGIPKEKFPVGEWVNNLTRFLEKFDLSAEELGMWYASVSSYAFFWQQFKRDKDSSKIVGQDNFFRYLPQKKLIFRIGPNTKPMDYLRIFAAALTCETRLEVSWEKSRDAKVRQANWEALLPIFNIVEEDQATFIKRMCSCHFKRIRMLEEPSAEMKQAAAASATYIDHTPVLANGRIELLHYLREMSLSVDYHRYGNLGLREGELRKPIL
;
A
#
# COMPACT_ATOMS: atom_id res chain seq x y z
N MET A 1 30.41 56.86 2.49
CA MET A 1 29.57 57.59 1.52
C MET A 1 28.26 56.83 1.38
N HIS A 2 27.15 57.59 1.50
CA HIS A 2 25.74 57.21 1.53
C HIS A 2 25.22 56.50 2.78
N GLU A 3 24.96 57.31 3.83
CA GLU A 3 23.68 57.20 4.55
C GLU A 3 22.57 57.29 3.50
N ALA A 4 22.10 56.14 3.02
CA ALA A 4 20.86 56.08 2.27
C ALA A 4 19.73 56.43 3.25
N SER A 5 18.98 57.48 2.94
CA SER A 5 17.69 57.80 3.58
C SER A 5 16.91 56.52 3.84
N GLU A 6 16.78 56.13 5.11
CA GLU A 6 16.00 54.97 5.53
C GLU A 6 14.57 55.10 4.97
N SER A 7 14.07 54.05 4.32
CA SER A 7 12.75 54.09 3.69
C SER A 7 11.66 54.39 4.73
N LYS A 8 10.63 55.14 4.31
CA LYS A 8 9.45 55.48 5.14
C LYS A 8 8.82 54.23 5.78
N HIS A 9 8.74 53.12 5.06
CA HIS A 9 8.09 51.91 5.57
C HIS A 9 8.96 51.15 6.57
N LEU A 10 10.27 51.07 6.33
CA LEU A 10 11.20 50.47 7.30
C LEU A 10 11.25 51.28 8.60
N LYS A 11 11.24 52.61 8.51
CA LYS A 11 11.15 53.50 9.67
C LYS A 11 9.85 53.29 10.45
N ALA A 12 8.70 53.29 9.77
CA ALA A 12 7.41 53.05 10.41
C ALA A 12 7.34 51.68 11.10
N ALA A 13 7.85 50.62 10.45
CA ALA A 13 7.94 49.30 11.06
C ALA A 13 8.80 49.29 12.33
N ARG A 14 9.95 49.99 12.34
CA ARG A 14 10.80 50.14 13.52
C ARG A 14 10.13 50.94 14.64
N GLU A 15 9.40 52.01 14.30
CA GLU A 15 8.62 52.80 15.26
C GLU A 15 7.52 51.94 15.91
N MET A 16 6.80 51.13 15.14
CA MET A 16 5.79 50.20 15.66
C MET A 16 6.38 49.14 16.59
N LEU A 17 7.51 48.53 16.20
CA LEU A 17 8.22 47.56 17.03
C LEU A 17 8.73 48.21 18.31
N SER A 18 9.28 49.43 18.23
CA SER A 18 9.72 50.19 19.40
C SER A 18 8.57 50.54 20.35
N ALA A 19 7.39 50.85 19.81
CA ALA A 19 6.18 51.12 20.60
C ALA A 19 5.58 49.85 21.24
N ALA A 20 5.82 48.67 20.65
CA ALA A 20 5.40 47.39 21.23
C ALA A 20 6.29 46.95 22.40
N TYR A 21 7.52 47.50 22.49
CA TYR A 21 8.42 47.22 23.60
C TYR A 21 7.79 47.67 24.93
N HIS A 22 7.53 46.72 25.81
CA HIS A 22 6.88 46.93 27.12
C HIS A 22 5.40 47.34 27.12
N THR A 23 4.70 47.20 25.99
CA THR A 23 3.26 47.47 25.94
C THR A 23 2.51 46.15 25.87
N PRO A 24 1.84 45.68 26.94
CA PRO A 24 1.00 44.49 26.88
C PRO A 24 -0.14 44.73 25.90
N LEU A 25 -0.31 43.82 24.94
CA LEU A 25 -1.33 43.88 23.91
C LEU A 25 -2.35 42.77 24.13
N THR A 26 -3.64 43.10 24.07
CA THR A 26 -4.66 42.06 23.92
C THR A 26 -4.46 41.33 22.60
N LEU A 27 -4.99 40.11 22.50
CA LEU A 27 -4.88 39.32 21.26
C LEU A 27 -5.42 40.08 20.05
N LYS A 28 -6.51 40.84 20.23
CA LYS A 28 -7.13 41.66 19.18
C LYS A 28 -6.25 42.86 18.78
N GLU A 29 -5.65 43.55 19.74
CA GLU A 29 -4.72 44.66 19.44
C GLU A 29 -3.46 44.15 18.74
N ARG A 30 -2.89 43.03 19.22
CA ARG A 30 -1.71 42.40 18.59
C ARG A 30 -2.02 41.96 17.17
N GLN A 31 -3.21 41.39 16.93
CA GLN A 31 -3.68 41.02 15.60
C GLN A 31 -3.70 42.22 14.64
N GLU A 32 -4.34 43.34 15.01
CA GLU A 32 -4.41 44.50 14.10
C GLU A 32 -3.04 45.14 13.89
N LYS A 33 -2.22 45.26 14.95
CA LYS A 33 -0.83 45.74 14.82
C LYS A 33 0.03 44.81 13.95
N ALA A 34 -0.17 43.49 14.02
CA ALA A 34 0.54 42.54 13.18
C ALA A 34 0.17 42.70 11.70
N ILE A 35 -1.10 42.96 11.39
CA ILE A 35 -1.56 43.25 10.02
C ILE A 35 -0.89 44.53 9.49
N GLU A 36 -0.89 45.60 10.30
CA GLU A 36 -0.26 46.87 9.92
C GLU A 36 1.26 46.72 9.73
N LEU A 37 1.94 46.04 10.66
CA LEU A 37 3.38 45.76 10.55
C LEU A 37 3.69 44.90 9.32
N ALA A 38 2.90 43.86 9.06
CA ALA A 38 3.05 43.02 7.87
C ALA A 38 2.87 43.84 6.58
N SER A 39 1.99 44.84 6.58
CA SER A 39 1.81 45.75 5.44
C SER A 39 3.06 46.57 5.15
N HIS A 40 3.72 47.11 6.18
CA HIS A 40 4.98 47.85 6.03
C HIS A 40 6.13 46.95 5.58
N ILE A 41 6.22 45.73 6.12
CA ILE A 41 7.20 44.74 5.68
C ILE A 41 6.99 44.43 4.20
N LEU A 42 5.74 44.20 3.77
CA LEU A 42 5.42 43.91 2.37
C LEU A 42 5.76 45.08 1.44
N LEU A 43 5.37 46.31 1.80
CA LEU A 43 5.66 47.50 1.00
C LEU A 43 7.16 47.73 0.84
N GLU A 44 7.94 47.59 1.91
CA GLU A 44 9.40 47.68 1.84
C GLU A 44 10.00 46.55 0.99
N SER A 45 9.51 45.32 1.17
CA SER A 45 9.95 44.15 0.41
C SER A 45 9.72 44.34 -1.09
N ASN A 46 8.60 44.97 -1.47
CA ASN A 46 8.25 45.29 -2.85
C ASN A 46 9.12 46.43 -3.44
N GLN A 47 9.72 47.30 -2.61
CA GLN A 47 10.62 48.35 -3.10
C GLN A 47 12.02 47.82 -3.42
N ILE A 48 12.52 46.85 -2.63
CA ILE A 48 13.87 46.29 -2.79
C ILE A 48 13.92 45.07 -3.72
N ILE A 49 12.77 44.68 -4.29
CA ILE A 49 12.68 43.56 -5.22
C ILE A 49 13.53 43.81 -6.47
N THR A 50 14.35 42.84 -6.86
CA THR A 50 15.17 42.98 -8.08
C THR A 50 14.36 42.69 -9.33
N LYS A 51 14.81 43.17 -10.51
CA LYS A 51 14.18 42.85 -11.81
C LYS A 51 14.14 41.34 -12.09
N ASP A 52 15.17 40.62 -11.65
CA ASP A 52 15.22 39.17 -11.77
C ASP A 52 14.19 38.48 -10.88
N ASP A 53 13.97 39.00 -9.66
CA ASP A 53 12.96 38.48 -8.74
C ASP A 53 11.54 38.78 -9.24
N GLN A 54 11.28 39.98 -9.78
CA GLN A 54 10.01 40.33 -10.42
C GLN A 54 9.68 39.36 -11.56
N LYS A 55 10.63 39.10 -12.46
CA LYS A 55 10.44 38.15 -13.57
C LYS A 55 10.13 36.73 -13.10
N LYS A 56 10.77 36.28 -12.02
CA LYS A 56 10.51 34.98 -11.39
C LYS A 56 9.13 34.93 -10.73
N HIS A 57 8.73 35.98 -10.02
CA HIS A 57 7.41 36.08 -9.43
C HIS A 57 6.31 36.08 -10.48
N GLU A 58 6.50 36.78 -11.60
CA GLU A 58 5.57 36.74 -12.73
C GLU A 58 5.47 35.34 -13.36
N GLU A 59 6.58 34.60 -13.44
CA GLU A 59 6.58 33.22 -13.94
C GLU A 59 5.86 32.26 -12.97
N LEU A 60 6.14 32.32 -11.67
CA LEU A 60 5.47 31.53 -10.63
C LEU A 60 3.97 31.87 -10.52
N SER A 61 3.62 33.15 -10.52
CA SER A 61 2.23 33.62 -10.48
C SER A 61 1.44 33.19 -11.73
N ARG A 62 2.09 33.13 -12.90
CA ARG A 62 1.48 32.54 -14.10
C ARG A 62 1.36 31.02 -14.00
N MET A 63 2.31 30.33 -13.37
CA MET A 63 2.25 28.88 -13.14
C MET A 63 1.08 28.49 -12.23
N MET A 64 0.82 29.29 -11.19
CA MET A 64 -0.36 29.14 -10.33
C MET A 64 -1.68 29.23 -11.10
N ARG A 65 -1.71 30.07 -12.14
CA ARG A 65 -2.86 30.27 -13.03
C ARG A 65 -2.89 29.29 -14.21
N ASP A 66 -1.93 28.36 -14.29
CA ASP A 66 -1.81 27.31 -15.32
C ASP A 66 -1.68 25.92 -14.66
N PRO A 67 -2.80 25.34 -14.15
CA PRO A 67 -2.78 24.03 -13.48
C PRO A 67 -2.17 22.91 -14.32
N VAL A 68 -2.44 22.93 -15.64
CA VAL A 68 -1.86 21.97 -16.59
C VAL A 68 -0.35 22.16 -16.70
N GLY A 69 0.13 23.41 -16.75
CA GLY A 69 1.55 23.73 -16.70
C GLY A 69 2.24 23.29 -15.39
N LYS A 70 1.58 23.44 -14.23
CA LYS A 70 2.10 22.93 -12.93
C LYS A 70 2.27 21.41 -12.97
N VAL A 71 1.26 20.69 -13.46
CA VAL A 71 1.31 19.22 -13.59
C VAL A 71 2.39 18.79 -14.58
N PHE A 72 2.52 19.48 -15.72
CA PHE A 72 3.60 19.22 -16.68
C PHE A 72 4.97 19.38 -16.02
N THR A 73 5.20 20.46 -15.26
CA THR A 73 6.49 20.74 -14.63
C THR A 73 6.84 19.67 -13.60
N THR A 74 5.85 19.25 -12.81
CA THR A 74 5.98 18.16 -11.85
C THR A 74 6.32 16.85 -12.55
N ALA A 75 5.56 16.47 -13.57
CA ALA A 75 5.77 15.24 -14.33
C ALA A 75 7.11 15.24 -15.09
N MET A 76 7.51 16.38 -15.67
CA MET A 76 8.78 16.50 -16.38
C MET A 76 9.96 16.34 -15.43
N THR A 77 9.88 16.93 -14.24
CA THR A 77 10.93 16.79 -13.22
C THR A 77 10.96 15.35 -12.68
N ASP A 78 9.82 14.77 -12.32
CA ASP A 78 9.76 13.43 -11.70
C ASP A 78 10.08 12.29 -12.67
N GLN A 79 9.61 12.36 -13.92
CA GLN A 79 9.59 11.20 -14.82
C GLN A 79 10.73 11.22 -15.83
N CYS A 80 11.10 12.38 -16.38
CA CYS A 80 12.00 12.42 -17.53
C CYS A 80 13.44 12.09 -17.15
N PHE A 81 13.89 12.43 -15.95
CA PHE A 81 15.31 12.34 -15.57
C PHE A 81 15.67 11.07 -14.79
N ARG A 82 14.83 10.03 -14.86
CA ARG A 82 15.04 8.74 -14.18
C ARG A 82 15.93 7.76 -14.96
N SER A 83 15.98 7.91 -16.28
CA SER A 83 16.86 7.12 -17.16
C SER A 83 18.18 7.86 -17.41
N HIS A 84 19.26 7.12 -17.67
CA HIS A 84 20.54 7.62 -18.16
C HIS A 84 20.62 7.63 -19.70
N ASP A 85 19.70 6.97 -20.41
CA ASP A 85 19.62 7.02 -21.86
C ASP A 85 18.93 8.31 -22.34
N TYR A 86 19.71 9.21 -22.93
CA TYR A 86 19.19 10.47 -23.47
C TYR A 86 18.07 10.30 -24.50
N LYS A 87 18.04 9.23 -25.29
CA LYS A 87 16.92 8.96 -26.21
C LYS A 87 15.65 8.62 -25.43
N ARG A 88 15.76 7.80 -24.37
CA ARG A 88 14.62 7.47 -23.49
C ARG A 88 14.08 8.72 -22.80
N ILE A 89 14.96 9.58 -22.29
CA ILE A 89 14.61 10.87 -21.68
C ILE A 89 13.89 11.77 -22.69
N ALA A 90 14.47 11.97 -23.89
CA ALA A 90 13.88 12.81 -24.93
C ALA A 90 12.49 12.31 -25.35
N ASN A 91 12.34 11.00 -25.50
CA ASN A 91 11.07 10.36 -25.83
C ASN A 91 9.99 10.62 -24.75
N GLN A 92 10.35 10.53 -23.47
CA GLN A 92 9.43 10.85 -22.37
C GLN A 92 9.09 12.35 -22.32
N MET A 93 10.08 13.23 -22.49
CA MET A 93 9.85 14.68 -22.55
C MET A 93 8.89 15.05 -23.69
N ILE A 94 9.08 14.50 -24.88
CA ILE A 94 8.20 14.72 -26.04
C ILE A 94 6.80 14.20 -25.76
N TYR A 95 6.67 13.02 -25.13
CA TYR A 95 5.38 12.48 -24.71
C TYR A 95 4.63 13.44 -23.76
N LEU A 96 5.30 13.94 -22.72
CA LEU A 96 4.69 14.89 -21.78
C LEU A 96 4.32 16.22 -22.46
N LEU A 97 5.17 16.72 -23.36
CA LEU A 97 4.89 17.93 -24.16
C LEU A 97 3.69 17.74 -25.11
N ASN A 98 3.45 16.52 -25.59
CA ASN A 98 2.28 16.18 -26.38
C ASN A 98 1.02 16.03 -25.52
N LEU A 99 1.17 15.44 -24.33
CA LEU A 99 0.07 15.17 -23.41
C LEU A 99 -0.48 16.45 -22.76
N TYR A 100 0.41 17.31 -22.25
CA TYR A 100 0.03 18.51 -21.50
C TYR A 100 0.15 19.81 -22.31
N GLY A 101 0.81 19.76 -23.48
CA GLY A 101 1.16 20.94 -24.25
C GLY A 101 2.40 21.66 -23.68
N ILE A 102 2.80 22.75 -24.34
CA ILE A 102 3.86 23.64 -23.86
C ILE A 102 3.24 24.56 -22.80
N PRO A 103 3.76 24.61 -21.56
CA PRO A 103 3.17 25.43 -20.51
C PRO A 103 3.07 26.90 -20.90
N LYS A 104 1.91 27.50 -20.63
CA LYS A 104 1.59 28.89 -21.02
C LYS A 104 2.29 29.88 -20.09
N PHE A 105 2.59 29.47 -18.86
CA PHE A 105 3.27 30.31 -17.89
C PHE A 105 4.72 30.66 -18.24
N LEU A 106 5.37 29.87 -19.10
CA LEU A 106 6.74 30.11 -19.52
C LEU A 106 6.85 31.32 -20.46
N GLY A 107 7.96 32.07 -20.39
CA GLY A 107 8.23 33.17 -21.33
C GLY A 107 8.40 32.69 -22.78
N SER A 108 8.16 33.57 -23.76
CA SER A 108 8.17 33.24 -25.20
C SER A 108 9.43 32.50 -25.66
N PHE A 109 10.60 32.87 -25.12
CA PHE A 109 11.86 32.21 -25.44
C PHE A 109 11.93 30.76 -24.93
N LYS A 110 11.54 30.50 -23.66
CA LYS A 110 11.47 29.14 -23.11
C LYS A 110 10.45 28.27 -23.84
N ARG A 111 9.32 28.87 -24.24
CA ARG A 111 8.29 28.21 -25.06
C ARG A 111 8.84 27.82 -26.43
N LEU A 112 9.60 28.70 -27.08
CA LEU A 112 10.29 28.39 -28.34
C LEU A 112 11.32 27.26 -28.15
N GLN A 113 12.08 27.26 -27.06
CA GLN A 113 13.03 26.18 -26.74
C GLN A 113 12.32 24.82 -26.59
N LEU A 114 11.21 24.75 -25.84
CA LEU A 114 10.43 23.53 -25.69
C LEU A 114 9.77 23.10 -27.02
N TYR A 115 9.35 24.06 -27.85
CA TYR A 115 8.83 23.77 -29.18
C TYR A 115 9.90 23.18 -30.11
N LEU A 116 11.10 23.78 -30.14
CA LEU A 116 12.24 23.24 -30.87
C LEU A 116 12.66 21.86 -30.34
N PHE A 117 12.67 21.68 -29.01
CA PHE A 117 12.93 20.38 -28.41
C PHE A 117 11.89 19.34 -28.83
N LYS A 118 10.60 19.71 -28.89
CA LYS A 118 9.54 18.82 -29.37
C LYS A 118 9.76 18.37 -30.83
N LEU A 119 10.30 19.24 -31.68
CA LEU A 119 10.56 18.93 -33.10
C LEU A 119 11.88 18.15 -33.33
N LEU A 120 12.92 18.48 -32.57
CA LEU A 120 14.30 18.02 -32.83
C LEU A 120 14.84 17.05 -31.76
N GLY A 121 14.15 16.92 -30.62
CA GLY A 121 14.61 16.21 -29.43
C GLY A 121 14.93 14.74 -29.67
N ASP A 122 14.17 14.07 -30.54
CA ASP A 122 14.39 12.66 -30.86
C ASP A 122 15.67 12.44 -31.70
N LYS A 123 15.93 13.33 -32.67
CA LYS A 123 17.12 13.25 -33.55
C LYS A 123 18.40 13.72 -32.86
N PHE A 124 18.30 14.72 -31.97
CA PHE A 124 19.44 15.37 -31.32
C PHE A 124 19.46 15.20 -29.79
N ALA A 125 18.92 14.08 -29.30
CA ALA A 125 18.79 13.78 -27.87
C ALA A 125 20.12 13.95 -27.10
N ASN A 126 21.23 13.47 -27.67
CA ASN A 126 22.56 13.52 -27.06
C ASN A 126 23.10 14.94 -26.81
N ILE A 127 22.51 15.95 -27.45
CA ILE A 127 22.88 17.36 -27.28
C ILE A 127 21.82 18.08 -26.46
N LEU A 128 20.55 17.94 -26.85
CA LEU A 128 19.45 18.72 -26.29
C LEU A 128 19.09 18.31 -24.86
N VAL A 129 19.16 17.01 -24.52
CA VAL A 129 18.83 16.53 -23.16
C VAL A 129 19.86 17.01 -22.13
N PRO A 130 21.18 16.86 -22.33
CA PRO A 130 22.17 17.43 -21.41
C PRO A 130 22.03 18.94 -21.22
N MET A 131 21.67 19.68 -22.28
CA MET A 131 21.42 21.11 -22.20
C MET A 131 20.20 21.42 -21.32
N ALA A 132 19.09 20.68 -21.52
CA ALA A 132 17.88 20.81 -20.70
C ALA A 132 18.16 20.50 -19.22
N MET A 133 18.90 19.42 -18.93
CA MET A 133 19.30 19.06 -17.56
C MET A 133 20.16 20.13 -16.89
N ARG A 134 21.15 20.69 -17.61
CA ARG A 134 21.98 21.78 -17.09
C ARG A 134 21.14 23.01 -16.79
N GLN A 135 20.18 23.35 -17.66
CA GLN A 135 19.29 24.48 -17.44
C GLN A 135 18.39 24.25 -16.23
N LEU A 136 17.79 23.06 -16.08
CA LEU A 136 16.97 22.71 -14.92
C LEU A 136 17.75 22.81 -13.61
N ARG A 137 18.96 22.24 -13.56
CA ARG A 137 19.86 22.35 -12.39
C ARG A 137 20.22 23.80 -12.09
N LYS A 138 20.48 24.61 -13.12
CA LYS A 138 20.74 26.05 -12.94
C LYS A 138 19.52 26.78 -12.36
N GLU A 139 18.32 26.49 -12.83
CA GLU A 139 17.09 27.13 -12.34
C GLU A 139 16.74 26.72 -10.90
N THR A 140 16.96 25.46 -10.55
CA THR A 140 16.71 24.89 -9.20
C THR A 140 17.83 25.17 -8.20
N SER A 141 19.03 25.57 -8.67
CA SER A 141 20.21 25.81 -7.81
C SER A 141 20.06 26.89 -6.73
N LYS A 142 18.99 27.71 -6.81
CA LYS A 142 18.66 28.68 -5.76
C LYS A 142 17.91 28.04 -4.59
N VAL A 143 17.16 26.96 -4.83
CA VAL A 143 16.33 26.26 -3.82
C VAL A 143 17.03 25.00 -3.32
N ILE A 144 17.71 24.27 -4.21
CA ILE A 144 18.61 23.18 -3.86
C ILE A 144 20.04 23.64 -4.13
N ILE A 145 20.79 23.84 -3.06
CA ILE A 145 22.16 24.28 -3.14
C ILE A 145 23.04 23.10 -3.60
N PRO A 146 23.98 23.31 -4.55
CA PRO A 146 24.91 22.26 -4.95
C PRO A 146 25.75 21.79 -3.76
N GLY A 147 25.69 20.49 -3.46
CA GLY A 147 26.33 19.87 -2.30
C GLY A 147 27.82 19.59 -2.44
N GLU A 148 28.41 19.87 -3.61
CA GLU A 148 29.84 19.69 -3.79
C GLU A 148 30.62 20.67 -2.91
N LYS A 149 31.72 20.18 -2.32
CA LYS A 149 32.54 20.90 -1.33
C LYS A 149 32.88 22.35 -1.73
N GLY A 150 33.25 22.59 -2.98
CA GLY A 150 33.62 23.92 -3.49
C GLY A 150 32.44 24.90 -3.58
N PRO A 151 31.42 24.60 -4.41
CA PRO A 151 30.19 25.39 -4.50
C PRO A 151 29.51 25.65 -3.16
N LEU A 152 29.37 24.62 -2.32
CA LEU A 152 28.75 24.73 -1.01
C LEU A 152 29.54 25.67 -0.09
N ALA A 153 30.87 25.52 0.00
CA ALA A 153 31.70 26.41 0.81
C ALA A 153 31.65 27.86 0.32
N LYS A 154 31.60 28.09 -1.00
CA LYS A 154 31.44 29.42 -1.58
C LYS A 154 30.08 30.04 -1.20
N HIS A 155 29.02 29.24 -1.23
CA HIS A 155 27.68 29.68 -0.83
C HIS A 155 27.64 30.04 0.66
N ILE A 156 28.14 29.16 1.53
CA ILE A 156 28.20 29.38 2.98
C ILE A 156 28.98 30.66 3.31
N LYS A 157 30.18 30.84 2.74
CA LYS A 157 31.00 32.05 2.96
C LYS A 157 30.28 33.32 2.53
N LYS A 158 29.58 33.28 1.39
CA LYS A 158 28.78 34.41 0.90
C LYS A 158 27.67 34.78 1.88
N ARG A 159 26.92 33.81 2.40
CA ARG A 159 25.83 34.06 3.35
C ARG A 159 26.34 34.51 4.72
N LYS A 160 27.45 33.94 5.20
CA LYS A 160 28.11 34.39 6.44
C LYS A 160 28.56 35.86 6.36
N ALA A 161 29.09 36.29 5.21
CA ALA A 161 29.43 37.70 4.97
C ALA A 161 28.22 38.64 4.96
N GLN A 162 27.01 38.12 4.72
CA GLN A 162 25.73 38.85 4.81
C GLN A 162 25.13 38.80 6.22
N GLY A 163 25.86 38.25 7.20
CA GLY A 163 25.39 38.10 8.58
C GLY A 163 24.29 37.04 8.76
N ILE A 164 24.10 36.14 7.79
CA ILE A 164 23.08 35.10 7.75
C ILE A 164 23.65 33.78 8.28
N ARG A 165 22.89 33.09 9.12
CA ARG A 165 23.18 31.72 9.55
C ARG A 165 22.46 30.72 8.65
N LEU A 166 23.06 29.56 8.42
CA LEU A 166 22.49 28.51 7.57
C LEU A 166 22.27 27.24 8.39
N ASN A 167 21.09 26.66 8.25
CA ASN A 167 20.78 25.30 8.66
C ASN A 167 20.88 24.39 7.43
N LEU A 168 21.87 23.50 7.40
CA LEU A 168 22.04 22.57 6.30
C LEU A 168 21.20 21.32 6.49
N ASN A 169 20.44 20.94 5.46
CA ASN A 169 19.83 19.63 5.34
C ASN A 169 20.28 18.95 4.05
N HIS A 170 20.91 17.77 4.18
CA HIS A 170 21.30 16.95 3.04
C HIS A 170 20.12 16.14 2.52
N LEU A 171 19.76 16.43 1.27
CA LEU A 171 18.90 15.59 0.46
C LEU A 171 19.74 14.52 -0.21
N GLY A 172 19.19 13.32 -0.29
CA GLY A 172 19.81 12.20 -0.98
C GLY A 172 18.81 11.07 -1.11
N GLU A 173 19.32 9.92 -1.51
CA GLU A 173 18.56 8.67 -1.62
C GLU A 173 17.79 8.33 -0.35
N ALA A 174 16.70 7.58 -0.53
CA ALA A 174 15.96 6.99 0.56
C ALA A 174 16.86 6.03 1.35
N ILE A 175 16.78 6.11 2.68
CA ILE A 175 17.54 5.24 3.57
C ILE A 175 16.77 3.92 3.74
N LEU A 176 17.05 2.97 2.86
CA LEU A 176 16.41 1.64 2.85
C LEU A 176 17.20 0.57 3.62
N GLY A 177 18.49 0.80 3.83
CA GLY A 177 19.39 -0.10 4.54
C GLY A 177 20.38 0.61 5.46
N GLU A 178 21.06 -0.16 6.28
CA GLU A 178 21.94 0.29 7.35
C GLU A 178 23.31 0.74 6.85
N GLU A 179 23.81 0.21 5.73
CA GLU A 179 25.03 0.75 5.12
C GLU A 179 24.80 2.19 4.65
N GLU A 180 23.66 2.48 4.00
CA GLU A 180 23.31 3.83 3.57
C GLU A 180 23.02 4.77 4.74
N ALA A 181 22.31 4.30 5.78
CA ALA A 181 22.10 5.05 7.02
C ALA A 181 23.43 5.47 7.66
N LYS A 182 24.41 4.56 7.69
CA LYS A 182 25.76 4.83 8.21
C LYS A 182 26.51 5.86 7.35
N LYS A 183 26.46 5.76 6.02
CA LYS A 183 27.07 6.79 5.15
C LYS A 183 26.46 8.16 5.38
N ARG A 184 25.13 8.23 5.56
CA ARG A 184 24.44 9.49 5.84
C ARG A 184 24.88 10.06 7.19
N LEU A 185 25.01 9.22 8.22
CA LEU A 185 25.60 9.61 9.51
C LEU A 185 27.02 10.18 9.35
N GLU A 186 27.87 9.55 8.52
CA GLU A 186 29.22 10.04 8.22
C GLU A 186 29.24 11.38 7.46
N VAL A 187 28.23 11.68 6.63
CA VAL A 187 28.06 13.01 6.02
C VAL A 187 27.81 14.05 7.11
N TYR A 188 26.89 13.78 8.04
CA TYR A 188 26.58 14.70 9.14
C TYR A 188 27.78 14.91 10.07
N LEU A 189 28.53 13.86 10.39
CA LEU A 189 29.76 13.97 11.19
C LEU A 189 30.84 14.81 10.49
N ARG A 190 30.98 14.69 9.16
CA ARG A 190 31.91 15.54 8.39
C ARG A 190 31.49 17.00 8.38
N ASP A 191 30.19 17.27 8.28
CA ASP A 191 29.66 18.62 8.36
C ASP A 191 29.89 19.26 9.72
N LEU A 192 29.66 18.50 10.79
CA LEU A 192 29.96 18.94 12.16
C LEU A 192 31.45 19.19 12.37
N LYS A 193 32.35 18.55 11.62
CA LYS A 193 33.80 18.87 11.64
C LYS A 193 34.18 20.09 10.78
N ASN A 194 33.32 20.52 9.86
CA ASN A 194 33.62 21.61 8.95
C ASN A 194 33.49 22.98 9.63
N PRO A 195 34.54 23.81 9.73
CA PRO A 195 34.51 25.07 10.49
C PRO A 195 33.55 26.14 9.92
N TYR A 196 33.02 25.95 8.71
CA TYR A 196 32.05 26.87 8.12
C TYR A 196 30.59 26.48 8.39
N ILE A 197 30.34 25.29 8.94
CA ILE A 197 29.00 24.75 9.19
C ILE A 197 28.72 24.76 10.68
N ASP A 198 27.71 25.52 11.08
CA ASP A 198 27.39 25.76 12.50
C ASP A 198 26.09 25.08 12.93
N TYR A 199 25.24 24.67 11.97
CA TYR A 199 23.91 24.14 12.20
C TYR A 199 23.56 23.07 11.14
N VAL A 200 23.15 21.89 11.58
CA VAL A 200 22.64 20.81 10.73
C VAL A 200 21.26 20.34 11.17
N SER A 201 20.39 20.03 10.21
CA SER A 201 19.10 19.37 10.40
C SER A 201 19.20 17.92 9.94
N ILE A 202 18.75 17.00 10.77
CA ILE A 202 18.73 15.55 10.50
C ILE A 202 17.36 14.97 10.80
N LYS A 203 17.05 13.78 10.26
CA LYS A 203 15.84 13.02 10.64
C LYS A 203 16.23 11.69 11.23
N ILE A 204 15.43 11.15 12.15
CA ILE A 204 15.71 9.83 12.74
C ILE A 204 15.75 8.73 11.66
N SER A 205 14.89 8.83 10.64
CA SER A 205 14.86 7.94 9.48
C SER A 205 16.08 8.06 8.57
N THR A 206 16.86 9.15 8.67
CA THR A 206 18.10 9.31 7.89
C THR A 206 19.32 8.68 8.54
N ILE A 207 19.25 8.40 9.84
CA ILE A 207 20.35 7.81 10.60
C ILE A 207 20.07 6.37 11.00
N TYR A 208 18.86 5.83 10.82
CA TYR A 208 18.52 4.43 11.05
C TYR A 208 17.39 3.99 10.11
N SER A 209 17.61 2.92 9.34
CA SER A 209 16.67 2.43 8.31
C SER A 209 15.58 1.52 8.89
N GLN A 210 15.87 0.81 9.99
CA GLN A 210 15.01 -0.25 10.52
C GLN A 210 14.05 0.24 11.62
N LEU A 211 13.46 1.43 11.46
CA LEU A 211 12.48 1.96 12.43
C LEU A 211 11.35 0.96 12.67
N ASN A 212 11.10 0.67 13.95
CA ASN A 212 10.05 -0.26 14.36
C ASN A 212 9.37 0.24 15.62
N LEU A 213 8.14 0.76 15.47
CA LEU A 213 7.38 1.33 16.57
C LEU A 213 6.94 0.28 17.58
N LEU A 214 6.72 -0.97 17.16
CA LEU A 214 6.35 -2.03 18.09
C LEU A 214 7.55 -2.41 18.98
N SER A 215 8.76 -2.39 18.42
CA SER A 215 10.02 -2.55 19.16
C SER A 215 10.58 -1.22 19.64
N TYR A 216 9.73 -0.42 20.30
CA TYR A 216 9.99 0.99 20.60
C TYR A 216 11.31 1.24 21.34
N GLU A 217 11.53 0.54 22.46
CA GLU A 217 12.72 0.71 23.31
C GLU A 217 14.01 0.36 22.58
N ASN A 218 14.05 -0.75 21.84
CA ASN A 218 15.24 -1.15 21.07
C ASN A 218 15.53 -0.17 19.92
N THR A 219 14.49 0.28 19.21
CA THR A 219 14.61 1.31 18.17
C THR A 219 15.18 2.60 18.77
N LEU A 220 14.66 3.00 19.93
CA LEU A 220 15.11 4.17 20.67
C LEU A 220 16.59 4.05 21.08
N ASP A 221 17.03 2.89 21.55
CA ASP A 221 18.43 2.65 21.94
C ASP A 221 19.40 2.72 20.75
N ASN A 222 19.03 2.11 19.61
CA ASN A 222 19.83 2.15 18.38
C ASN A 222 19.95 3.58 17.83
N LEU A 223 18.86 4.34 17.84
CA LEU A 223 18.86 5.75 17.48
C LEU A 223 19.68 6.59 18.45
N ALA A 224 19.55 6.34 19.76
CA ALA A 224 20.29 7.06 20.80
C ALA A 224 21.79 6.88 20.60
N ALA A 225 22.27 5.67 20.29
CA ALA A 225 23.68 5.42 20.00
C ALA A 225 24.23 6.35 18.90
N ARG A 226 23.50 6.50 17.79
CA ARG A 226 23.91 7.33 16.65
C ARG A 226 23.77 8.82 16.94
N LEU A 227 22.74 9.20 17.69
CA LEU A 227 22.55 10.59 18.10
C LEU A 227 23.67 11.07 19.05
N ARG A 228 24.15 10.20 19.94
CA ARG A 228 25.31 10.48 20.80
C ARG A 228 26.56 10.80 19.98
N GLU A 229 26.81 10.08 18.89
CA GLU A 229 27.94 10.37 18.00
C GLU A 229 27.86 11.78 17.41
N LEU A 230 26.67 12.18 16.95
CA LEU A 230 26.44 13.52 16.41
C LEU A 230 26.59 14.60 17.48
N TYR A 231 26.03 14.39 18.66
CA TYR A 231 26.12 15.35 19.76
C TYR A 231 27.55 15.50 20.29
N ARG A 232 28.33 14.41 20.39
CA ARG A 232 29.77 14.48 20.69
C ARG A 232 30.51 15.30 19.64
N ALA A 233 30.28 15.02 18.36
CA ALA A 233 30.90 15.78 17.28
C ALA A 233 30.54 17.28 17.35
N ALA A 234 29.31 17.61 17.72
CA ALA A 234 28.86 18.99 17.91
C ALA A 234 29.52 19.69 19.12
N ILE A 235 29.80 18.94 20.19
CA ILE A 235 30.51 19.43 21.38
C ILE A 235 31.99 19.69 21.08
N GLU A 236 32.66 18.72 20.45
CA GLU A 236 34.09 18.74 20.15
C GLU A 236 34.47 19.83 19.15
N ASN A 237 33.63 20.05 18.12
CA ASN A 237 33.93 20.94 17.01
C ASN A 237 33.24 22.29 17.20
N LYS A 238 33.64 23.07 18.20
CA LYS A 238 33.04 24.39 18.53
C LYS A 238 33.09 25.37 17.35
N THR A 239 32.13 26.29 17.31
CA THR A 239 32.10 27.42 16.37
C THR A 239 32.24 28.75 17.10
N GLN A 240 32.76 29.76 16.40
CA GLN A 240 32.89 31.12 16.91
C GLN A 240 31.65 31.95 16.57
N LEU A 241 31.04 32.52 17.60
CA LEU A 241 29.94 33.48 17.49
C LEU A 241 30.45 34.87 17.07
N LYS A 242 29.53 35.76 16.68
CA LYS A 242 29.86 37.13 16.23
C LYS A 242 30.55 37.98 17.31
N ASP A 243 30.33 37.65 18.57
CA ASP A 243 30.90 38.30 19.76
C ASP A 243 32.28 37.73 20.16
N GLY A 244 32.80 36.75 19.43
CA GLY A 244 34.08 36.09 19.72
C GLY A 244 33.99 34.91 20.68
N CYS A 245 32.82 34.64 21.28
CA CYS A 245 32.61 33.50 22.16
C CYS A 245 32.54 32.19 21.36
N THR A 246 33.05 31.10 21.94
CA THR A 246 32.91 29.76 21.35
C THR A 246 31.63 29.10 21.82
N SER A 247 30.81 28.60 20.89
CA SER A 247 29.60 27.82 21.18
C SER A 247 29.69 26.43 20.55
N HIS A 248 28.93 25.48 21.09
CA HIS A 248 28.76 24.18 20.45
C HIS A 248 28.03 24.33 19.12
N LYS A 249 28.28 23.41 18.19
CA LYS A 249 27.49 23.35 16.96
C LYS A 249 26.09 22.85 17.25
N PHE A 250 25.17 23.17 16.35
CA PHE A 250 23.76 22.91 16.56
C PHE A 250 23.27 21.74 15.70
N VAL A 251 22.61 20.77 16.34
CA VAL A 251 21.96 19.64 15.66
C VAL A 251 20.45 19.72 15.93
N ASN A 252 19.66 19.74 14.87
CA ASN A 252 18.21 19.81 14.93
C ASN A 252 17.56 18.54 14.39
N LEU A 253 16.62 17.96 15.14
CA LEU A 253 15.82 16.82 14.70
C LEU A 253 14.58 17.31 13.94
N ASP A 254 14.57 17.09 12.63
CA ASP A 254 13.44 17.34 11.75
C ASP A 254 12.41 16.19 11.82
N MET A 255 11.13 16.53 11.59
CA MET A 255 10.02 15.59 11.54
C MET A 255 9.29 15.68 10.19
N GLU A 256 8.78 14.55 9.70
CA GLU A 256 7.99 14.48 8.47
C GLU A 256 6.65 13.77 8.67
N GLU A 257 6.68 12.52 9.13
CA GLU A 257 5.51 11.65 9.27
C GLU A 257 5.00 11.63 10.72
N TYR A 258 3.69 11.52 10.92
CA TYR A 258 3.08 11.47 12.25
C TYR A 258 3.66 10.35 13.12
N ARG A 259 3.93 9.20 12.50
CA ARG A 259 4.47 8.00 13.18
C ARG A 259 5.81 8.23 13.88
N ASP A 260 6.58 9.25 13.46
CA ASP A 260 7.91 9.56 14.00
C ASP A 260 7.86 10.54 15.19
N LEU A 261 6.71 11.20 15.42
CA LEU A 261 6.55 12.31 16.37
C LEU A 261 7.01 11.94 17.79
N HIS A 262 6.35 10.95 18.39
CA HIS A 262 6.64 10.52 19.76
C HIS A 262 8.04 9.90 19.87
N LEU A 263 8.45 9.08 18.90
CA LEU A 263 9.78 8.45 18.90
C LEU A 263 10.91 9.49 18.85
N THR A 264 10.74 10.54 18.06
CA THR A 264 11.71 11.64 17.99
C THR A 264 11.75 12.45 19.28
N LYS A 265 10.60 12.72 19.89
CA LYS A 265 10.49 13.39 21.21
C LYS A 265 11.22 12.59 22.29
N ASP A 266 10.91 11.30 22.41
CA ASP A 266 11.47 10.43 23.45
C ASP A 266 12.98 10.23 23.24
N LEU A 267 13.44 10.13 21.98
CA LEU A 267 14.86 10.09 21.64
C LEU A 267 15.59 11.36 22.09
N PHE A 268 15.01 12.51 21.81
CA PHE A 268 15.58 13.81 22.14
C PHE A 268 15.73 13.99 23.66
N ILE A 269 14.67 13.67 24.41
CA ILE A 269 14.68 13.70 25.88
C ILE A 269 15.70 12.71 26.43
N LYS A 270 15.70 11.46 25.94
CA LYS A 270 16.57 10.41 26.46
C LYS A 270 18.05 10.78 26.38
N VAL A 271 18.51 11.22 25.20
CA VAL A 271 19.94 11.53 25.00
C VAL A 271 20.33 12.83 25.72
N LEU A 272 19.52 13.88 25.66
CA LEU A 272 19.85 15.15 26.34
C LEU A 272 19.72 15.10 27.88
N SER A 273 19.06 14.08 28.43
CA SER A 273 19.05 13.84 29.89
C SER A 273 20.33 13.18 30.39
N GLU A 274 21.20 12.69 29.50
CA GLU A 274 22.45 12.07 29.92
C GLU A 274 23.46 13.13 30.40
N PRO A 275 24.26 12.85 31.44
CA PRO A 275 25.22 13.82 31.98
C PRO A 275 26.20 14.37 30.94
N GLU A 276 26.58 13.55 29.95
CA GLU A 276 27.47 13.93 28.85
C GLU A 276 26.94 15.12 28.02
N PHE A 277 25.62 15.23 27.87
CA PHE A 277 24.97 16.22 27.01
C PHE A 277 24.22 17.28 27.82
N HIS A 278 24.37 17.34 29.14
CA HIS A 278 23.65 18.26 30.02
C HIS A 278 23.83 19.74 29.62
N SER A 279 25.04 20.12 29.20
CA SER A 279 25.37 21.47 28.76
C SER A 279 25.18 21.73 27.25
N LEU A 280 24.68 20.74 26.49
CA LEU A 280 24.47 20.87 25.05
C LEU A 280 23.08 21.45 24.74
N SER A 281 23.04 22.49 23.92
CA SER A 281 21.78 22.93 23.29
C SER A 281 21.60 22.23 21.96
N ALA A 282 20.42 21.62 21.75
CA ALA A 282 20.03 20.97 20.51
C ALA A 282 18.56 21.30 20.19
N GLY A 283 18.14 21.00 18.97
CA GLY A 283 16.81 21.37 18.48
C GLY A 283 15.92 20.22 18.07
N ILE A 284 14.62 20.45 18.09
CA ILE A 284 13.58 19.54 17.62
C ILE A 284 12.50 20.34 16.86
N VAL A 285 11.93 19.77 15.80
CA VAL A 285 10.79 20.36 15.07
C VAL A 285 9.47 19.93 15.70
N LEU A 286 8.50 20.84 15.79
CA LEU A 286 7.09 20.50 16.03
C LEU A 286 6.21 21.08 14.92
N GLN A 287 5.23 20.30 14.48
CA GLN A 287 4.39 20.61 13.33
C GLN A 287 2.98 21.02 13.80
N ALA A 288 2.64 22.30 13.69
CA ALA A 288 1.41 22.88 14.21
C ALA A 288 0.11 22.38 13.53
N TYR A 289 0.21 21.72 12.38
CA TYR A 289 -0.91 21.03 11.75
C TYR A 289 -1.38 19.80 12.51
N LEU A 290 -0.57 19.29 13.46
CA LEU A 290 -0.95 18.21 14.36
C LEU A 290 -1.53 18.84 15.63
N PRO A 291 -2.74 18.47 16.06
CA PRO A 291 -3.33 19.04 17.27
C PRO A 291 -2.48 18.79 18.52
N ASP A 292 -1.94 17.57 18.65
CA ASP A 292 -1.15 17.08 19.78
C ASP A 292 0.28 17.62 19.83
N SER A 293 0.73 18.34 18.80
CA SER A 293 2.02 19.04 18.82
C SER A 293 2.11 20.10 19.91
N HIS A 294 1.00 20.73 20.30
CA HIS A 294 0.99 21.73 21.36
C HIS A 294 1.14 21.09 22.74
N ASP A 295 0.51 19.94 23.00
CA ASP A 295 0.71 19.23 24.27
C ASP A 295 2.13 18.68 24.38
N ILE A 296 2.70 18.17 23.28
CA ILE A 296 4.12 17.78 23.23
C ILE A 296 5.05 18.97 23.48
N GLN A 297 4.72 20.16 22.98
CA GLN A 297 5.47 21.37 23.28
C GLN A 297 5.47 21.66 24.78
N LYS A 298 4.32 21.58 25.45
CA LYS A 298 4.22 21.80 26.90
C LYS A 298 5.06 20.77 27.68
N GLU A 299 5.00 19.50 27.29
CA GLU A 299 5.83 18.44 27.89
C GLU A 299 7.33 18.75 27.76
N LEU A 300 7.79 19.09 26.55
CA LEU A 300 9.18 19.44 26.28
C LEU A 300 9.61 20.69 27.05
N THR A 301 8.74 21.71 27.15
CA THR A 301 9.01 22.93 27.90
C THR A 301 9.18 22.66 29.38
N HIS A 302 8.26 21.91 30.01
CA HIS A 302 8.39 21.57 31.43
C HIS A 302 9.66 20.77 31.72
N TRP A 303 9.96 19.75 30.90
CA TRP A 303 11.21 18.99 31.03
C TRP A 303 12.45 19.88 30.87
N ALA A 304 12.45 20.79 29.88
CA ALA A 304 13.56 21.71 29.65
C ALA A 304 13.72 22.72 30.80
N MET A 305 12.62 23.19 31.40
CA MET A 305 12.68 24.07 32.58
C MET A 305 13.35 23.38 33.76
N ASP A 306 13.07 22.10 33.99
CA ASP A 306 13.74 21.32 35.02
C ASP A 306 15.22 21.09 34.68
N ARG A 307 15.52 20.80 33.41
CA ARG A 307 16.90 20.68 32.92
C ARG A 307 17.70 21.96 33.19
N VAL A 308 17.16 23.13 32.84
CA VAL A 308 17.83 24.44 33.04
C VAL A 308 17.93 24.81 34.52
N ARG A 309 16.89 24.54 35.32
CA ARG A 309 16.96 24.71 36.78
C ARG A 309 18.08 23.89 37.42
N ASN A 310 18.38 22.72 36.85
CA ASN A 310 19.48 21.86 37.27
C ASN A 310 20.83 22.17 36.57
N GLY A 311 20.98 23.37 35.99
CA GLY A 311 22.23 23.84 35.38
C GLY A 311 22.50 23.31 33.97
N GLY A 312 21.51 22.69 33.32
CA GLY A 312 21.61 22.25 31.93
C GLY A 312 21.39 23.39 30.94
N ALA A 313 21.72 23.16 29.67
CA ALA A 313 21.47 24.14 28.61
C ALA A 313 19.98 24.21 28.22
N PRO A 314 19.50 25.33 27.64
CA PRO A 314 18.18 25.36 27.03
C PRO A 314 18.15 24.52 25.76
N ILE A 315 16.94 24.09 25.36
CA ILE A 315 16.70 23.44 24.06
C ILE A 315 16.15 24.44 23.05
N LYS A 316 16.02 24.03 21.79
CA LYS A 316 15.29 24.79 20.77
C LYS A 316 14.11 24.00 20.21
N ILE A 317 12.95 24.63 20.10
CA ILE A 317 11.83 24.10 19.31
C ILE A 317 11.67 24.95 18.05
N ARG A 318 11.79 24.32 16.87
CA ARG A 318 11.40 24.93 15.61
C ARG A 318 9.93 24.62 15.34
N ILE A 319 9.09 25.64 15.41
CA ILE A 319 7.66 25.49 15.11
C ILE A 319 7.47 25.71 13.61
N VAL A 320 6.99 24.68 12.92
CA VAL A 320 6.57 24.73 11.50
C VAL A 320 5.06 24.49 11.43
N LYS A 321 4.41 24.83 10.31
CA LYS A 321 3.01 24.44 10.09
C LYS A 321 2.90 22.94 9.83
N GLY A 322 3.60 22.44 8.83
CA GLY A 322 3.57 21.04 8.43
C GLY A 322 3.85 20.91 6.94
N ALA A 323 4.41 19.78 6.51
CA ALA A 323 4.93 19.58 5.16
C ALA A 323 4.46 18.29 4.49
N ASN A 324 3.71 17.45 5.20
CA ASN A 324 3.38 16.09 4.75
C ASN A 324 1.87 15.82 4.60
N MET A 325 1.04 16.88 4.57
CA MET A 325 -0.43 16.76 4.57
C MET A 325 -0.95 15.78 3.51
N ALA A 326 -0.46 15.87 2.27
CA ALA A 326 -0.93 15.03 1.18
C ALA A 326 -0.63 13.53 1.39
N MET A 327 0.50 13.21 2.03
CA MET A 327 0.81 11.81 2.38
C MET A 327 0.04 11.33 3.60
N GLU A 328 -0.15 12.17 4.62
CA GLU A 328 -0.97 11.83 5.79
C GLU A 328 -2.43 11.54 5.39
N GLN A 329 -2.97 12.27 4.42
CA GLN A 329 -4.29 12.04 3.83
C GLN A 329 -4.38 10.70 3.08
N VAL A 330 -3.36 10.40 2.26
CA VAL A 330 -3.29 9.11 1.54
C VAL A 330 -3.15 7.95 2.53
N GLU A 331 -2.30 8.07 3.55
CA GLU A 331 -2.14 7.04 4.58
C GLU A 331 -3.43 6.80 5.37
N ALA A 332 -4.09 7.87 5.82
CA ALA A 332 -5.38 7.79 6.50
C ALA A 332 -6.43 7.07 5.64
N SER A 333 -6.55 7.44 4.36
CA SER A 333 -7.47 6.79 3.42
C SER A 333 -7.13 5.32 3.15
N LEU A 334 -5.83 4.98 3.06
CA LEU A 334 -5.39 3.60 2.83
C LEU A 334 -5.67 2.71 4.04
N ARG A 335 -5.46 3.21 5.25
CA ARG A 335 -5.58 2.45 6.50
C ARG A 335 -6.97 2.50 7.14
N ASP A 336 -7.86 3.34 6.61
CA ASP A 336 -9.13 3.69 7.26
C ASP A 336 -8.88 4.20 8.70
N TRP A 337 -7.86 5.05 8.86
CA TRP A 337 -7.55 5.78 10.09
C TRP A 337 -8.03 7.23 9.97
N GLU A 338 -8.26 7.88 11.11
CA GLU A 338 -8.38 9.34 11.13
C GLU A 338 -7.08 9.98 10.63
N GLN A 339 -7.20 11.02 9.81
CA GLN A 339 -6.03 11.83 9.47
C GLN A 339 -5.48 12.46 10.75
N ALA A 340 -4.16 12.39 10.93
CA ALA A 340 -3.51 12.95 12.10
C ALA A 340 -3.54 14.50 12.10
N PRO A 341 -3.29 15.19 10.96
CA PRO A 341 -3.39 16.64 10.92
C PRO A 341 -4.82 17.17 11.00
N TYR A 342 -4.98 18.46 11.31
CA TYR A 342 -6.24 19.18 11.15
C TYR A 342 -6.75 19.13 9.71
N GLU A 343 -8.08 19.04 9.54
CA GLU A 343 -8.71 19.03 8.20
C GLU A 343 -8.64 20.40 7.51
N HIS A 344 -8.67 21.46 8.30
CA HIS A 344 -8.75 22.83 7.79
C HIS A 344 -7.50 23.62 8.15
N LYS A 345 -6.98 24.35 7.16
CA LYS A 345 -5.79 25.17 7.33
C LYS A 345 -5.93 26.23 8.42
N ILE A 346 -7.12 26.82 8.59
CA ILE A 346 -7.37 27.81 9.64
C ILE A 346 -7.08 27.25 11.05
N GLN A 347 -7.35 25.96 11.28
CA GLN A 347 -7.04 25.28 12.54
C GLN A 347 -5.52 25.17 12.72
N THR A 348 -4.80 24.77 11.66
CA THR A 348 -3.32 24.77 11.68
C THR A 348 -2.77 26.17 11.99
N ASP A 349 -3.32 27.22 11.38
CA ASP A 349 -2.87 28.60 11.59
C ASP A 349 -3.19 29.13 13.00
N ALA A 350 -4.28 28.67 13.60
CA ALA A 350 -4.66 28.99 14.98
C ALA A 350 -3.76 28.24 15.98
N ASN A 351 -3.52 26.94 15.78
CA ASN A 351 -2.62 26.16 16.62
C ASN A 351 -1.18 26.69 16.56
N TYR A 352 -0.70 27.05 15.37
CA TYR A 352 0.62 27.68 15.19
C TYR A 352 0.79 28.93 16.05
N LYS A 353 -0.25 29.78 16.15
CA LYS A 353 -0.24 30.97 17.01
C LYS A 353 -0.35 30.60 18.49
N SER A 354 -1.17 29.61 18.84
CA SER A 354 -1.29 29.09 20.22
C SER A 354 0.07 28.62 20.75
N MET A 355 0.80 27.84 19.95
CA MET A 355 2.14 27.37 20.25
C MET A 355 3.15 28.52 20.42
N ILE A 356 3.08 29.54 19.56
CA ILE A 356 3.94 30.74 19.67
C ILE A 356 3.62 31.55 20.92
N LEU A 357 2.34 31.73 21.26
CA LEU A 357 1.91 32.44 22.47
C LEU A 357 2.49 31.77 23.72
N TYR A 358 2.31 30.47 23.85
CA TYR A 358 2.87 29.68 24.95
C TYR A 358 4.40 29.77 25.01
N ALA A 359 5.07 29.70 23.86
CA ALA A 359 6.52 29.70 23.81
C ALA A 359 7.17 31.04 24.17
N CYS A 360 6.52 32.15 23.83
CA CYS A 360 7.03 33.49 24.09
C CYS A 360 6.79 33.94 25.54
N GLU A 361 6.22 33.12 26.40
CA GLU A 361 6.16 33.45 27.83
C GLU A 361 7.58 33.54 28.41
N PRO A 362 7.89 34.58 29.22
CA PRO A 362 9.26 34.81 29.71
C PRO A 362 9.86 33.66 30.53
N GLU A 363 9.03 32.86 31.19
CA GLU A 363 9.48 31.69 31.95
C GLU A 363 9.84 30.52 31.02
N HIS A 364 9.02 30.27 29.99
CA HIS A 364 9.23 29.17 29.04
C HIS A 364 10.42 29.43 28.11
N SER A 365 10.52 30.65 27.57
CA SER A 365 11.56 31.06 26.61
C SER A 365 12.99 30.89 27.15
N LYS A 366 13.21 31.08 28.46
CA LYS A 366 14.52 30.83 29.11
C LYS A 366 14.98 29.38 29.03
N ALA A 367 14.02 28.45 29.00
CA ALA A 367 14.30 27.02 28.91
C ALA A 367 14.23 26.48 27.47
N VAL A 368 13.37 27.10 26.65
CA VAL A 368 13.09 26.69 25.28
C VAL A 368 13.20 27.88 24.35
N HIS A 369 14.28 27.92 23.57
CA HIS A 369 14.42 28.86 22.47
C HIS A 369 13.52 28.44 21.31
N ILE A 370 13.05 29.41 20.52
CA ILE A 370 12.06 29.17 19.46
C ILE A 370 12.61 29.57 18.10
N GLY A 371 12.40 28.69 17.13
CA GLY A 371 12.52 29.00 15.71
C GLY A 371 11.13 29.19 15.11
N VAL A 372 10.74 30.44 14.85
CA VAL A 372 9.51 30.78 14.13
C VAL A 372 9.77 30.55 12.64
N ALA A 373 9.42 29.35 12.15
CA ALA A 373 9.69 28.94 10.78
C ALA A 373 8.47 29.17 9.87
N SER A 374 8.42 30.34 9.23
CA SER A 374 7.29 30.73 8.38
C SER A 374 7.71 31.70 7.27
N HIS A 375 6.97 31.66 6.17
CA HIS A 375 6.99 32.71 5.13
C HIS A 375 5.75 33.62 5.19
N ASN A 376 4.79 33.34 6.08
CA ASN A 376 3.61 34.16 6.26
C ASN A 376 3.97 35.43 7.05
N LEU A 377 3.90 36.58 6.38
CA LEU A 377 4.23 37.87 6.99
C LEU A 377 3.38 38.21 8.21
N PHE A 378 2.11 37.79 8.24
CA PHE A 378 1.25 38.02 9.39
C PHE A 378 1.73 37.25 10.62
N ASP A 379 2.15 35.99 10.43
CA ASP A 379 2.68 35.17 11.53
C ASP A 379 4.06 35.67 12.00
N ILE A 380 4.90 36.14 11.07
CA ILE A 380 6.20 36.77 11.41
C ILE A 380 5.97 38.06 12.22
N ALA A 381 5.11 38.96 11.73
CA ALA A 381 4.81 40.23 12.39
C ALA A 381 4.19 40.01 13.79
N PHE A 382 3.28 39.04 13.91
CA PHE A 382 2.68 38.64 15.19
C PHE A 382 3.76 38.19 16.20
N ALA A 383 4.69 37.33 15.78
CA ALA A 383 5.77 36.86 16.64
C ALA A 383 6.80 37.96 16.96
N MET A 384 7.08 38.88 16.03
CA MET A 384 7.96 40.03 16.27
C MET A 384 7.41 40.95 17.36
N LEU A 385 6.11 41.26 17.32
CA LEU A 385 5.45 42.07 18.34
C LEU A 385 5.46 41.34 19.69
N LEU A 386 5.08 40.06 19.70
CA LEU A 386 4.99 39.27 20.92
C LEU A 386 6.34 39.09 21.63
N ARG A 387 7.44 38.86 20.89
CA ARG A 387 8.75 38.70 21.53
C ARG A 387 9.27 39.98 22.17
N LEU A 388 8.94 41.15 21.61
CA LEU A 388 9.29 42.47 22.15
C LEU A 388 8.44 42.83 23.36
N GLU A 389 7.15 42.49 23.32
CA GLU A 389 6.22 42.63 24.43
C GLU A 389 6.73 41.86 25.66
N ASN A 390 7.18 40.62 25.45
CA ASN A 390 7.60 39.72 26.52
C ASN A 390 9.10 39.76 26.86
N ARG A 391 9.92 40.55 26.14
CA ARG A 391 11.38 40.66 26.33
C ARG A 391 12.14 39.34 26.11
N VAL A 392 11.80 38.64 25.04
CA VAL A 392 12.34 37.30 24.70
C VAL A 392 12.99 37.29 23.30
N GLU A 393 13.58 38.43 22.90
CA GLU A 393 14.12 38.63 21.55
C GLU A 393 15.35 37.76 21.26
N GLN A 394 16.09 37.35 22.30
CA GLN A 394 17.29 36.51 22.16
C GLN A 394 16.91 35.02 22.03
N GLU A 395 15.80 34.64 22.64
CA GLU A 395 15.27 33.28 22.70
C GLU A 395 14.39 32.97 21.48
N VAL A 396 13.74 33.98 20.89
CA VAL A 396 12.81 33.82 19.76
C VAL A 396 13.44 34.33 18.45
N THR A 397 13.84 33.36 17.62
CA THR A 397 14.54 33.54 16.34
C THR A 397 13.63 33.26 15.15
N PHE A 398 13.94 33.83 13.98
CA PHE A 398 13.16 33.62 12.76
C PHE A 398 13.87 32.70 11.77
N GLU A 399 13.11 31.79 11.18
CA GLU A 399 13.63 30.83 10.20
C GLU A 399 12.84 30.89 8.89
N MET A 400 13.56 30.88 7.76
CA MET A 400 12.97 30.93 6.42
C MET A 400 13.68 29.97 5.48
N LEU A 401 13.04 29.59 4.37
CA LEU A 401 13.68 28.78 3.33
C LEU A 401 14.65 29.63 2.49
N GLU A 402 15.82 29.06 2.20
CA GLU A 402 16.78 29.66 1.28
C GLU A 402 16.22 29.72 -0.15
N GLY A 403 16.36 30.88 -0.81
CA GLY A 403 16.08 31.04 -2.23
C GLY A 403 14.61 31.15 -2.65
N MET A 404 13.68 31.23 -1.69
CA MET A 404 12.23 31.38 -1.96
C MET A 404 11.78 32.86 -2.01
N ALA A 405 12.03 33.62 -0.95
CA ALA A 405 11.56 35.01 -0.81
C ALA A 405 12.68 35.93 -0.28
N ASP A 406 13.77 36.03 -1.04
CA ASP A 406 15.01 36.70 -0.61
C ASP A 406 14.83 38.18 -0.25
N HIS A 407 13.89 38.89 -0.90
CA HIS A 407 13.54 40.28 -0.66
C HIS A 407 12.81 40.45 0.68
N THR A 408 11.76 39.66 0.93
CA THR A 408 11.05 39.64 2.22
C THR A 408 11.99 39.31 3.38
N ARG A 409 12.84 38.31 3.18
CA ARG A 409 13.88 37.92 4.15
C ARG A 409 14.84 39.06 4.49
N GLN A 410 15.21 39.92 3.53
CA GLN A 410 16.08 41.08 3.81
C GLN A 410 15.42 42.06 4.78
N VAL A 411 14.14 42.37 4.59
CA VAL A 411 13.40 43.27 5.47
C VAL A 411 13.24 42.65 6.86
N VAL A 412 12.87 41.37 6.93
CA VAL A 412 12.79 40.63 8.21
C VAL A 412 14.14 40.65 8.93
N GLN A 413 15.25 40.38 8.23
CA GLN A 413 16.60 40.45 8.80
C GLN A 413 16.93 41.85 9.31
N ALA A 414 16.59 42.91 8.57
CA ALA A 414 16.86 44.30 8.95
C ALA A 414 16.05 44.78 10.17
N LEU A 415 14.89 44.17 10.42
CA LEU A 415 14.04 44.45 11.58
C LEU A 415 14.39 43.61 12.81
N THR A 416 14.90 42.40 12.62
CA THR A 416 15.10 41.43 13.71
C THR A 416 16.54 41.23 14.11
N ASN A 417 17.49 41.60 13.24
CA ASN A 417 18.94 41.33 13.34
C ASN A 417 19.32 39.84 13.47
N ASP A 418 18.37 38.91 13.28
CA ASP A 418 18.62 37.48 13.37
C ASP A 418 17.75 36.70 12.36
N ILE A 419 18.40 35.87 11.54
CA ILE A 419 17.71 35.00 10.59
C ILE A 419 18.53 33.74 10.31
N LEU A 420 17.86 32.60 10.40
CA LEU A 420 18.40 31.29 10.03
C LEU A 420 17.73 30.80 8.75
N LEU A 421 18.53 30.49 7.73
CA LEU A 421 18.01 29.98 6.46
C LEU A 421 18.15 28.47 6.39
N TYR A 422 17.04 27.79 6.14
CA TYR A 422 17.03 26.37 5.86
C TYR A 422 17.50 26.13 4.43
N CYS A 423 18.64 25.45 4.29
CA CYS A 423 19.31 25.18 3.03
C CYS A 423 19.25 23.69 2.72
N ALA A 424 18.43 23.34 1.74
CA ALA A 424 18.45 22.01 1.16
C ALA A 424 19.68 21.85 0.25
N VAL A 425 20.44 20.79 0.46
CA VAL A 425 21.70 20.53 -0.24
C VAL A 425 21.60 19.18 -0.94
N ALA A 426 21.97 19.11 -2.22
CA ALA A 426 22.06 17.84 -2.95
C ALA A 426 23.26 17.84 -3.88
N THR A 427 23.96 16.71 -3.98
CA THR A 427 25.03 16.53 -4.96
C THR A 427 24.46 16.34 -6.37
N LYS A 428 25.30 16.39 -7.41
CA LYS A 428 24.89 16.02 -8.78
C LYS A 428 24.36 14.59 -8.91
N GLU A 429 24.84 13.68 -8.07
CA GLU A 429 24.43 12.27 -8.04
C GLU A 429 23.05 12.16 -7.37
N ASP A 430 22.89 12.81 -6.22
CA ASP A 430 21.65 12.85 -5.42
C ASP A 430 20.54 13.74 -5.99
N PHE A 431 20.83 14.49 -7.07
CA PHE A 431 19.88 15.47 -7.60
C PHE A 431 18.55 14.81 -8.01
N GLN A 432 18.58 13.56 -8.50
CA GLN A 432 17.37 12.80 -8.82
C GLN A 432 16.52 12.55 -7.56
N SER A 433 17.14 12.14 -6.46
CA SER A 433 16.47 11.91 -5.17
C SER A 433 15.92 13.20 -4.55
N ALA A 434 16.57 14.34 -4.84
CA ALA A 434 16.13 15.66 -4.41
C ALA A 434 14.88 16.18 -5.15
N ILE A 435 14.46 15.53 -6.25
CA ILE A 435 13.26 15.91 -7.01
C ILE A 435 11.98 15.70 -6.19
N ALA A 436 11.91 14.62 -5.40
CA ALA A 436 10.78 14.36 -4.51
C ALA A 436 10.60 15.52 -3.51
N TYR A 437 11.71 16.05 -2.99
CA TYR A 437 11.71 17.24 -2.14
C TYR A 437 11.23 18.48 -2.90
N LEU A 438 11.70 18.73 -4.13
CA LEU A 438 11.21 19.86 -4.94
C LEU A 438 9.70 19.80 -5.16
N ILE A 439 9.16 18.63 -5.47
CA ILE A 439 7.73 18.45 -5.74
C ILE A 439 6.92 18.76 -4.49
N ARG A 440 7.29 18.17 -3.33
CA ARG A 440 6.63 18.47 -2.06
C ARG A 440 6.71 19.95 -1.72
N ARG A 441 7.90 20.57 -1.85
CA ARG A 441 8.07 22.01 -1.62
C ARG A 441 7.27 22.88 -2.59
N LEU A 442 7.18 22.51 -3.86
CA LEU A 442 6.33 23.21 -4.81
C LEU A 442 4.88 23.11 -4.33
N ASP A 443 4.40 21.93 -3.97
CA ASP A 443 3.01 21.74 -3.56
C ASP A 443 2.65 22.44 -2.25
N GLU A 444 3.49 22.25 -1.22
CA GLU A 444 3.41 22.91 0.10
C GLU A 444 3.30 24.44 -0.02
N ASN A 445 3.97 25.05 -1.02
CA ASN A 445 4.00 26.51 -1.18
C ASN A 445 3.05 27.03 -2.26
N THR A 446 2.40 26.14 -3.03
CA THR A 446 1.49 26.48 -4.15
C THR A 446 0.06 25.99 -3.94
N GLY A 447 -0.27 25.38 -2.80
CA GLY A 447 -1.68 25.14 -2.44
C GLY A 447 -2.50 26.44 -2.44
N ILE A 448 -3.77 26.37 -2.87
CA ILE A 448 -4.65 27.55 -3.01
C ILE A 448 -4.78 28.33 -1.70
N GLU A 449 -4.75 27.65 -0.56
CA GLU A 449 -4.91 28.28 0.76
C GLU A 449 -3.58 28.80 1.35
N ASN A 450 -2.44 28.57 0.69
CA ASN A 450 -1.13 28.95 1.20
C ASN A 450 -0.79 30.42 0.92
N TYR A 451 -0.22 31.10 1.92
CA TYR A 451 0.14 32.51 1.84
C TYR A 451 1.06 32.82 0.65
N LEU A 452 2.05 31.95 0.39
CA LEU A 452 3.00 32.14 -0.72
C LEU A 452 2.34 32.09 -2.10
N ALA A 453 1.22 31.37 -2.25
CA ALA A 453 0.46 31.38 -3.51
C ALA A 453 -0.12 32.77 -3.83
N HIS A 454 -0.42 33.56 -2.78
CA HIS A 454 -1.02 34.90 -2.87
C HIS A 454 -0.01 36.04 -2.69
N SER A 455 1.19 35.77 -2.19
CA SER A 455 2.20 36.80 -1.92
C SER A 455 2.79 37.45 -3.17
N PHE A 456 2.65 36.81 -4.34
CA PHE A 456 3.25 37.28 -5.58
C PHE A 456 2.53 38.53 -6.13
N GLY A 457 3.16 39.70 -5.99
CA GLY A 457 2.59 40.99 -6.43
C GLY A 457 1.52 41.53 -5.48
N LEU A 458 1.46 41.01 -4.25
CA LEU A 458 0.54 41.43 -3.22
C LEU A 458 0.86 42.87 -2.79
N THR A 459 -0.17 43.72 -2.70
CA THR A 459 -0.08 45.04 -2.07
C THR A 459 -1.20 45.18 -1.03
N PRO A 460 -1.06 46.06 -0.03
CA PRO A 460 -2.09 46.25 1.00
C PRO A 460 -3.47 46.67 0.45
N GLU A 461 -3.53 47.25 -0.75
CA GLU A 461 -4.76 47.67 -1.43
C GLU A 461 -5.44 46.54 -2.22
N ALA A 462 -4.76 45.41 -2.42
CA ALA A 462 -5.27 44.29 -3.20
C ALA A 462 -6.40 43.54 -2.45
N LYS A 463 -7.34 42.96 -3.21
CA LYS A 463 -8.42 42.14 -2.65
C LYS A 463 -7.86 40.91 -1.91
N GLU A 464 -6.83 40.31 -2.47
CA GLU A 464 -6.12 39.15 -1.92
C GLU A 464 -5.53 39.47 -0.55
N TRP A 465 -5.01 40.68 -0.32
CA TRP A 465 -4.49 41.11 0.99
C TRP A 465 -5.61 41.15 2.03
N SER A 466 -6.78 41.70 1.65
CA SER A 466 -7.95 41.73 2.54
C SER A 466 -8.44 40.33 2.92
N ILE A 467 -8.42 39.38 1.97
CA ILE A 467 -8.73 37.97 2.23
C ILE A 467 -7.73 37.37 3.23
N GLN A 468 -6.42 37.56 3.01
CA GLN A 468 -5.40 37.04 3.91
C GLN A 468 -5.48 37.67 5.30
N CYS A 469 -5.80 38.96 5.39
CA CYS A 469 -6.09 39.61 6.66
C CYS A 469 -7.24 38.91 7.37
N SER A 470 -8.38 38.69 6.69
CA SER A 470 -9.53 37.98 7.27
C SER A 470 -9.14 36.60 7.79
N LEU A 471 -8.46 35.78 6.99
CA LEU A 471 -8.00 34.45 7.40
C LEU A 471 -7.10 34.50 8.64
N PHE A 472 -6.22 35.51 8.72
CA PHE A 472 -5.38 35.73 9.89
C PHE A 472 -6.20 36.14 11.13
N ARG A 473 -7.20 37.03 10.97
CA ARG A 473 -8.12 37.41 12.06
C ARG A 473 -8.91 36.21 12.56
N ASP A 474 -9.46 35.43 11.65
CA ASP A 474 -10.29 34.26 11.96
C ASP A 474 -9.44 33.20 12.69
N ALA A 475 -8.19 32.98 12.24
CA ALA A 475 -7.26 32.11 12.94
C ALA A 475 -6.92 32.61 14.36
N CYS A 476 -6.73 33.92 14.57
CA CYS A 476 -6.53 34.50 15.90
C CYS A 476 -7.76 34.30 16.80
N GLN A 477 -8.96 34.50 16.27
CA GLN A 477 -10.22 34.32 17.02
C GLN A 477 -10.46 32.86 17.43
N MET A 478 -9.95 31.90 16.67
CA MET A 478 -10.10 30.47 16.93
C MET A 478 -9.13 29.94 18.02
N ILE A 479 -8.08 30.69 18.38
CA ILE A 479 -7.08 30.24 19.37
C ILE A 479 -7.70 29.72 20.69
N PRO A 480 -8.71 30.37 21.31
CA PRO A 480 -9.26 29.91 22.58
C PRO A 480 -10.13 28.64 22.48
N THR A 481 -10.58 28.28 21.28
CA THR A 481 -11.57 27.21 21.06
C THR A 481 -11.02 26.03 20.26
N ILE A 482 -9.78 26.11 19.77
CA ILE A 482 -9.17 25.01 19.02
C ILE A 482 -8.84 23.84 19.94
N TYR A 483 -9.22 22.63 19.51
CA TYR A 483 -8.87 21.40 20.22
C TYR A 483 -7.39 21.06 20.02
N GLN A 484 -6.76 20.49 21.04
CA GLN A 484 -5.31 20.16 21.06
C GLN A 484 -5.07 18.66 21.25
N THR A 485 -6.14 17.87 21.40
CA THR A 485 -6.04 16.41 21.54
C THR A 485 -5.75 15.74 20.19
N PRO A 486 -4.97 14.63 20.17
CA PRO A 486 -4.75 13.87 18.94
C PRO A 486 -6.07 13.48 18.27
N ARG A 487 -6.09 13.49 16.93
CA ARG A 487 -7.22 12.92 16.16
C ARG A 487 -7.20 11.39 16.21
N ARG A 488 -6.03 10.79 16.02
CA ARG A 488 -5.88 9.34 16.13
C ARG A 488 -6.04 8.90 17.60
N THR A 489 -7.14 8.20 17.87
CA THR A 489 -7.57 7.81 19.23
C THR A 489 -7.76 6.30 19.41
N GLN A 490 -7.41 5.49 18.41
CA GLN A 490 -7.58 4.02 18.48
C GLN A 490 -6.85 3.44 19.70
N ASN A 491 -7.58 2.69 20.51
CA ASN A 491 -7.03 1.97 21.65
C ASN A 491 -7.55 0.52 21.63
N ARG A 492 -6.65 -0.44 21.42
CA ARG A 492 -7.01 -1.87 21.34
C ARG A 492 -7.31 -2.52 22.70
N PHE A 493 -7.15 -1.80 23.81
CA PHE A 493 -7.68 -2.24 25.11
C PHE A 493 -9.17 -1.92 25.28
N ASP A 494 -9.69 -0.96 24.53
CA ASP A 494 -11.11 -0.61 24.59
C ASP A 494 -11.95 -1.65 23.82
N PRO A 495 -13.18 -1.92 24.26
CA PRO A 495 -14.06 -2.85 23.57
C PRO A 495 -14.36 -2.35 22.15
N PRO A 496 -14.32 -3.22 21.12
CA PRO A 496 -14.57 -2.81 19.73
C PRO A 496 -16.02 -2.41 19.51
N SER A 497 -16.24 -1.40 18.65
CA SER A 497 -17.58 -0.95 18.28
C SER A 497 -18.32 -2.00 17.45
N HIS A 498 -19.64 -2.09 17.65
CA HIS A 498 -20.50 -2.98 16.87
C HIS A 498 -20.96 -2.31 15.58
N LEU A 499 -20.71 -2.96 14.44
CA LEU A 499 -21.17 -2.48 13.13
C LEU A 499 -22.61 -2.95 12.84
N ASP A 500 -23.49 -2.03 12.44
CA ASP A 500 -24.85 -2.42 12.01
C ASP A 500 -24.78 -3.30 10.75
N ILE A 501 -25.50 -4.41 10.75
CA ILE A 501 -25.64 -5.33 9.61
C ILE A 501 -26.15 -4.63 8.34
N LYS A 502 -26.87 -3.51 8.47
CA LYS A 502 -27.35 -2.68 7.36
C LYS A 502 -26.34 -1.65 6.89
N ALA A 503 -25.26 -1.41 7.63
CA ALA A 503 -24.21 -0.48 7.22
C ALA A 503 -23.55 -0.97 5.93
N LEU A 504 -23.03 -0.03 5.13
CA LEU A 504 -22.22 -0.38 3.97
C LEU A 504 -20.96 -1.14 4.43
N PHE A 505 -20.43 -2.01 3.57
CA PHE A 505 -19.16 -2.66 3.86
C PHE A 505 -18.04 -1.62 3.89
N GLU A 506 -17.31 -1.62 4.99
CA GLU A 506 -16.05 -0.92 5.19
C GLU A 506 -15.01 -1.95 5.63
N ASN A 507 -13.76 -1.76 5.20
CA ASN A 507 -12.68 -2.64 5.62
C ASN A 507 -12.37 -2.37 7.10
N GLU A 508 -12.06 -3.43 7.84
CA GLU A 508 -11.59 -3.35 9.22
C GLU A 508 -10.24 -2.61 9.25
N SER A 509 -10.12 -1.58 10.09
CA SER A 509 -8.87 -0.84 10.22
C SER A 509 -7.83 -1.66 11.00
N ASP A 510 -6.60 -1.65 10.48
CA ASP A 510 -5.44 -2.24 11.16
C ASP A 510 -5.11 -1.49 12.45
N THR A 511 -4.30 -2.10 13.30
CA THR A 511 -3.83 -1.47 14.54
C THR A 511 -2.81 -0.36 14.25
N ASP A 512 -3.07 0.86 14.73
CA ASP A 512 -2.14 1.99 14.63
C ASP A 512 -1.12 1.96 15.79
N PHE A 513 0.06 1.41 15.51
CA PHE A 513 1.16 1.34 16.48
C PHE A 513 1.90 2.67 16.71
N SER A 514 1.52 3.76 16.02
CA SER A 514 1.97 5.12 16.39
C SER A 514 1.42 5.57 17.74
N LEU A 515 0.30 4.97 18.18
CA LEU A 515 -0.33 5.21 19.47
C LEU A 515 0.28 4.34 20.57
N ALA A 516 0.58 4.96 21.72
CA ALA A 516 1.28 4.30 22.83
C ALA A 516 0.52 3.11 23.42
N GLU A 517 -0.81 3.23 23.56
CA GLU A 517 -1.64 2.15 24.11
C GLU A 517 -1.62 0.92 23.21
N ASN A 518 -1.64 1.08 21.89
CA ASN A 518 -1.56 -0.05 20.96
C ASN A 518 -0.20 -0.74 20.98
N ARG A 519 0.89 0.00 21.25
CA ARG A 519 2.22 -0.61 21.47
C ARG A 519 2.24 -1.44 22.75
N LYS A 520 1.68 -0.92 23.84
CA LYS A 520 1.55 -1.64 25.11
C LYS A 520 0.71 -2.90 24.93
N TRP A 521 -0.41 -2.80 24.19
CA TRP A 521 -1.25 -3.94 23.83
C TRP A 521 -0.48 -5.01 23.05
N GLY A 522 0.28 -4.64 22.02
CA GLY A 522 1.09 -5.59 21.27
C GLY A 522 2.19 -6.26 22.11
N LYS A 523 2.82 -5.52 23.03
CA LYS A 523 3.78 -6.08 24.00
C LYS A 523 3.11 -7.07 24.96
N ALA A 524 1.93 -6.72 25.47
CA ALA A 524 1.15 -7.57 26.38
C ALA A 524 0.74 -8.90 25.72
N ILE A 525 0.48 -8.92 24.41
CA ILE A 525 0.23 -10.18 23.66
C ILE A 525 1.45 -11.11 23.79
N LEU A 526 2.66 -10.63 23.50
CA LEU A 526 3.85 -11.48 23.60
C LEU A 526 4.12 -11.92 25.04
N GLU A 527 3.98 -11.03 26.01
CA GLU A 527 4.16 -11.35 27.43
C GLU A 527 3.19 -12.44 27.90
N THR A 528 1.94 -12.37 27.45
CA THR A 528 0.89 -13.35 27.77
C THR A 528 1.15 -14.69 27.08
N TRP A 529 1.45 -14.67 25.78
CA TRP A 529 1.47 -15.88 24.95
C TRP A 529 2.80 -16.65 24.99
N LYS A 530 3.94 -15.99 25.20
CA LYS A 530 5.28 -16.62 25.14
C LYS A 530 5.44 -17.80 26.09
N ASN A 531 4.80 -17.74 27.25
CA ASN A 531 4.85 -18.80 28.26
C ASN A 531 3.46 -19.37 28.57
N LYS A 532 2.47 -19.12 27.73
CA LYS A 532 1.10 -19.63 27.94
C LYS A 532 1.13 -21.14 27.86
N GLN A 533 0.63 -21.81 28.89
CA GLN A 533 0.38 -23.24 28.84
C GLN A 533 -0.86 -23.46 27.97
N ILE A 534 -0.71 -24.32 26.96
CA ILE A 534 -1.77 -24.64 26.01
C ILE A 534 -2.27 -26.04 26.33
N ASP A 535 -3.55 -26.13 26.66
CA ASP A 535 -4.20 -27.42 26.90
C ASP A 535 -4.26 -28.26 25.62
N PRO A 536 -4.28 -29.59 25.72
CA PRO A 536 -4.45 -30.46 24.56
C PRO A 536 -5.70 -30.08 23.75
N ILE A 537 -5.52 -29.82 22.45
CA ILE A 537 -6.62 -29.38 21.58
C ILE A 537 -7.49 -30.59 21.19
N PRO A 538 -8.81 -30.55 21.42
CA PRO A 538 -9.71 -31.66 21.09
C PRO A 538 -10.14 -31.65 19.62
N LEU A 539 -10.80 -32.72 19.20
CA LEU A 539 -11.69 -32.70 18.03
C LEU A 539 -13.05 -32.14 18.43
N VAL A 540 -13.80 -31.56 17.49
CA VAL A 540 -15.21 -31.19 17.72
C VAL A 540 -16.09 -31.83 16.66
N ILE A 541 -16.82 -32.86 17.07
CA ILE A 541 -17.66 -33.71 16.22
C ILE A 541 -19.01 -33.88 16.92
N GLU A 542 -20.11 -33.70 16.16
CA GLU A 542 -21.48 -33.87 16.70
C GLU A 542 -21.73 -33.06 17.98
N GLY A 543 -21.24 -31.82 18.02
CA GLY A 543 -21.41 -30.93 19.18
C GLY A 543 -20.53 -31.23 20.39
N LYS A 544 -19.72 -32.29 20.35
CA LYS A 544 -18.90 -32.76 21.49
C LYS A 544 -17.42 -32.53 21.25
N GLU A 545 -16.73 -32.13 22.31
CA GLU A 545 -15.27 -32.10 22.35
C GLU A 545 -14.74 -33.50 22.69
N ILE A 546 -13.92 -34.06 21.80
CA ILE A 546 -13.34 -35.40 21.94
C ILE A 546 -11.83 -35.23 22.15
N SER A 547 -11.38 -35.59 23.35
CA SER A 547 -9.96 -35.61 23.71
C SER A 547 -9.47 -37.04 23.80
N HIS A 548 -8.35 -37.35 23.16
CA HIS A 548 -7.69 -38.64 23.30
C HIS A 548 -6.78 -38.64 24.55
N SER A 549 -6.67 -39.79 25.22
CA SER A 549 -5.88 -39.92 26.45
C SER A 549 -4.37 -39.82 26.21
N ASP A 550 -3.91 -40.13 25.00
CA ASP A 550 -2.54 -39.93 24.53
C ASP A 550 -2.58 -39.23 23.16
N PRO A 551 -2.66 -37.89 23.12
CA PRO A 551 -2.80 -37.16 21.86
C PRO A 551 -1.52 -37.28 21.02
N GLU A 552 -1.64 -37.95 19.87
CA GLU A 552 -0.52 -38.20 18.95
C GLU A 552 -0.04 -36.94 18.23
N GLY A 553 -0.93 -35.96 18.00
CA GLY A 553 -0.63 -34.72 17.29
C GLY A 553 0.22 -33.76 18.13
N LYS A 554 1.23 -33.15 17.52
CA LYS A 554 2.17 -32.21 18.17
C LYS A 554 2.31 -30.93 17.36
N GLY A 555 1.98 -29.80 17.99
CA GLY A 555 2.24 -28.47 17.44
C GLY A 555 3.56 -27.91 17.97
N TYR A 556 4.27 -27.14 17.17
CA TYR A 556 5.59 -26.61 17.51
C TYR A 556 5.63 -25.09 17.34
N ASP A 557 6.39 -24.42 18.19
CA ASP A 557 6.76 -23.02 17.96
C ASP A 557 7.95 -22.97 16.98
N PRO A 558 7.81 -22.36 15.78
CA PRO A 558 8.91 -22.26 14.82
C PRO A 558 10.14 -21.51 15.36
N SER A 559 9.99 -20.67 16.38
CA SER A 559 11.09 -20.00 17.09
C SER A 559 11.86 -20.93 18.02
N THR A 560 11.23 -22.00 18.50
CA THR A 560 11.82 -22.97 19.43
C THR A 560 11.46 -24.42 19.07
N PRO A 561 11.81 -24.92 17.86
CA PRO A 561 11.23 -26.14 17.29
C PRO A 561 11.68 -27.45 17.98
N SER A 562 12.60 -27.38 18.95
CA SER A 562 13.15 -28.55 19.66
C SER A 562 12.15 -29.32 20.54
N ARG A 563 11.03 -28.71 20.94
CA ARG A 563 9.99 -29.33 21.76
C ARG A 563 8.60 -28.90 21.30
N PRO A 564 7.57 -29.77 21.47
CA PRO A 564 6.20 -29.38 21.15
C PRO A 564 5.73 -28.26 22.09
N LEU A 565 5.02 -27.29 21.52
CA LEU A 565 4.34 -26.22 22.24
C LEU A 565 3.01 -26.71 22.85
N TYR A 566 2.30 -27.57 22.11
CA TYR A 566 1.02 -28.17 22.51
C TYR A 566 0.82 -29.52 21.83
N THR A 567 -0.17 -30.28 22.31
CA THR A 567 -0.62 -31.52 21.69
C THR A 567 -2.06 -31.38 21.19
N TYR A 568 -2.46 -32.20 20.23
CA TYR A 568 -3.83 -32.21 19.73
C TYR A 568 -4.29 -33.63 19.37
N SER A 569 -5.60 -33.87 19.51
CA SER A 569 -6.20 -35.16 19.18
C SER A 569 -6.29 -35.32 17.65
N MET A 570 -6.02 -36.52 17.15
CA MET A 570 -6.10 -36.86 15.72
C MET A 570 -7.26 -37.82 15.48
N ALA A 571 -8.20 -37.44 14.63
CA ALA A 571 -9.37 -38.23 14.30
C ALA A 571 -8.99 -39.52 13.57
N SER A 572 -9.50 -40.62 14.11
CA SER A 572 -9.63 -41.91 13.44
C SER A 572 -10.62 -41.82 12.27
N TRP A 573 -10.64 -42.83 11.41
CA TRP A 573 -11.66 -42.88 10.34
C TRP A 573 -13.08 -42.99 10.92
N GLU A 574 -13.26 -43.70 12.03
CA GLU A 574 -14.54 -43.85 12.72
C GLU A 574 -15.09 -42.49 13.17
N GLU A 575 -14.23 -41.63 13.73
CA GLU A 575 -14.59 -40.26 14.13
C GLU A 575 -14.85 -39.37 12.91
N VAL A 576 -14.07 -39.48 11.84
CA VAL A 576 -14.34 -38.77 10.58
C VAL A 576 -15.66 -39.21 9.95
N ASP A 577 -15.98 -40.50 9.98
CA ASP A 577 -17.25 -41.04 9.50
C ASP A 577 -18.43 -40.53 10.34
N GLN A 578 -18.25 -40.41 11.66
CA GLN A 578 -19.23 -39.76 12.54
C GLN A 578 -19.43 -38.29 12.17
N ALA A 579 -18.36 -37.55 11.90
CA ALA A 579 -18.45 -36.15 11.48
C ALA A 579 -19.18 -36.00 10.14
N LEU A 580 -18.92 -36.89 9.18
CA LEU A 580 -19.61 -36.96 7.89
C LEU A 580 -21.10 -37.29 8.05
N LYS A 581 -21.45 -38.24 8.92
CA LYS A 581 -22.85 -38.56 9.25
C LYS A 581 -23.56 -37.37 9.91
N CYS A 582 -22.91 -36.71 10.87
CA CYS A 582 -23.43 -35.50 11.53
C CYS A 582 -23.71 -34.41 10.50
N ALA A 583 -22.71 -34.06 9.67
CA ALA A 583 -22.86 -33.04 8.64
C ALA A 583 -24.02 -33.41 7.69
N LYS A 584 -24.07 -34.66 7.23
CA LYS A 584 -25.13 -35.11 6.30
C LYS A 584 -26.54 -35.01 6.88
N ASN A 585 -26.69 -35.31 8.17
CA ASN A 585 -27.97 -35.20 8.87
C ASN A 585 -28.35 -33.73 9.12
N TYR A 586 -27.36 -32.87 9.40
CA TYR A 586 -27.58 -31.47 9.74
C TYR A 586 -27.70 -30.53 8.52
N GLU A 587 -27.20 -30.93 7.35
CA GLU A 587 -27.27 -30.18 6.08
C GLU A 587 -28.68 -29.64 5.79
N LYS A 588 -29.73 -30.45 6.04
CA LYS A 588 -31.12 -30.03 5.82
C LYS A 588 -31.59 -28.99 6.82
N THR A 589 -31.12 -29.06 8.06
CA THR A 589 -31.45 -28.11 9.12
C THR A 589 -30.77 -26.78 8.82
N TRP A 590 -29.46 -26.80 8.61
CA TRP A 590 -28.69 -25.60 8.31
C TRP A 590 -29.08 -24.94 6.98
N GLY A 591 -29.32 -25.73 5.94
CA GLY A 591 -29.77 -25.23 4.64
C GLY A 591 -31.17 -24.58 4.68
N LYS A 592 -32.01 -24.92 5.67
CA LYS A 592 -33.32 -24.28 5.91
C LYS A 592 -33.24 -23.02 6.76
N THR A 593 -32.17 -22.80 7.52
CA THR A 593 -31.92 -21.53 8.21
C THR A 593 -31.94 -20.41 7.18
N SER A 594 -32.71 -19.35 7.41
CA SER A 594 -32.87 -18.30 6.41
C SER A 594 -31.56 -17.56 6.15
N VAL A 595 -31.42 -16.96 4.95
CA VAL A 595 -30.23 -16.16 4.60
C VAL A 595 -30.04 -15.04 5.63
N GLU A 596 -31.12 -14.39 6.05
CA GLU A 596 -31.09 -13.31 7.04
C GLU A 596 -30.49 -13.77 8.36
N GLU A 597 -30.87 -14.96 8.85
CA GLU A 597 -30.36 -15.49 10.11
C GLU A 597 -28.89 -15.91 9.99
N ARG A 598 -28.48 -16.53 8.88
CA ARG A 598 -27.07 -16.83 8.63
C ARG A 598 -26.22 -15.57 8.54
N CYS A 599 -26.72 -14.50 7.91
CA CYS A 599 -26.05 -13.21 7.86
C CYS A 599 -25.94 -12.55 9.24
N LYS A 600 -26.96 -12.65 10.11
CA LYS A 600 -26.88 -12.18 11.50
C LYS A 600 -25.82 -12.93 12.30
N LEU A 601 -25.73 -14.25 12.14
CA LEU A 601 -24.70 -15.04 12.80
C LEU A 601 -23.30 -14.63 12.33
N LEU A 602 -23.09 -14.44 11.03
CA LEU A 602 -21.79 -13.94 10.53
C LEU A 602 -21.46 -12.52 11.03
N SER A 603 -22.44 -11.65 11.21
CA SER A 603 -22.24 -10.33 11.83
C SER A 603 -21.78 -10.47 13.29
N LYS A 604 -22.35 -11.41 14.05
CA LYS A 604 -21.85 -11.75 15.40
C LYS A 604 -20.45 -12.36 15.38
N VAL A 605 -20.13 -13.20 14.38
CA VAL A 605 -18.79 -13.75 14.19
C VAL A 605 -17.79 -12.60 13.96
N ALA A 606 -18.09 -11.65 13.08
CA ALA A 606 -17.23 -10.50 12.84
C ALA A 606 -16.96 -9.70 14.14
N GLN A 607 -18.01 -9.48 14.95
CA GLN A 607 -17.85 -8.84 16.25
C GLN A 607 -16.98 -9.66 17.21
N ARG A 608 -17.20 -10.98 17.31
CA ARG A 608 -16.42 -11.85 18.17
C ARG A 608 -14.95 -11.93 17.76
N LEU A 609 -14.67 -11.89 16.45
CA LEU A 609 -13.31 -11.78 15.92
C LEU A 609 -12.64 -10.47 16.34
N ARG A 610 -13.36 -9.33 16.34
CA ARG A 610 -12.80 -8.06 16.85
C ARG A 610 -12.39 -8.16 18.33
N GLU A 611 -13.24 -8.78 19.15
CA GLU A 611 -13.00 -8.98 20.59
C GLU A 611 -11.81 -9.91 20.87
N THR A 612 -11.58 -10.91 20.01
CA THR A 612 -10.54 -11.94 20.18
C THR A 612 -9.27 -11.66 19.39
N ARG A 613 -9.11 -10.44 18.83
CA ARG A 613 -7.94 -10.03 18.02
C ARG A 613 -6.61 -10.34 18.70
N ALA A 614 -6.48 -10.03 19.99
CA ALA A 614 -5.25 -10.26 20.74
C ALA A 614 -4.89 -11.76 20.85
N ASP A 615 -5.89 -12.61 21.09
CA ASP A 615 -5.70 -14.05 21.23
C ASP A 615 -5.33 -14.72 19.91
N LEU A 616 -6.02 -14.35 18.81
CA LEU A 616 -5.71 -14.87 17.49
C LEU A 616 -4.33 -14.43 16.98
N ILE A 617 -3.92 -13.18 17.25
CA ILE A 617 -2.53 -12.74 16.99
C ILE A 617 -1.55 -13.57 17.81
N GLY A 618 -1.82 -13.76 19.11
CA GLY A 618 -0.97 -14.56 19.99
C GLY A 618 -0.79 -16.00 19.48
N ALA A 619 -1.86 -16.65 19.05
CA ALA A 619 -1.83 -17.98 18.44
C ALA A 619 -0.98 -18.00 17.15
N MET A 620 -1.20 -17.05 16.23
CA MET A 620 -0.43 -16.95 14.98
C MET A 620 1.07 -16.69 15.19
N VAL A 621 1.43 -15.97 16.25
CA VAL A 621 2.85 -15.80 16.65
C VAL A 621 3.39 -17.14 17.18
N ALA A 622 2.60 -17.82 18.01
CA ALA A 622 3.05 -18.98 18.77
C ALA A 622 3.32 -20.24 17.93
N ASP A 623 2.42 -20.62 17.02
CA ASP A 623 2.62 -21.82 16.16
C ASP A 623 2.84 -21.48 14.67
N GLY A 624 2.48 -20.28 14.24
CA GLY A 624 2.77 -19.78 12.89
C GLY A 624 4.10 -19.02 12.74
N GLY A 625 4.75 -18.64 13.85
CA GLY A 625 6.00 -17.87 13.83
C GLY A 625 5.88 -16.49 13.17
N LYS A 626 4.67 -15.91 13.16
CA LYS A 626 4.41 -14.62 12.49
C LYS A 626 4.92 -13.43 13.29
N LEU A 627 5.22 -12.34 12.59
CA LEU A 627 5.30 -11.03 13.22
C LEU A 627 3.90 -10.55 13.59
N ILE A 628 3.77 -9.84 14.71
CA ILE A 628 2.49 -9.21 15.12
C ILE A 628 1.90 -8.36 14.00
N MET A 629 2.71 -7.57 13.29
CA MET A 629 2.22 -6.73 12.19
C MET A 629 1.68 -7.54 11.00
N GLU A 630 2.20 -8.73 10.74
CA GLU A 630 1.68 -9.62 9.68
C GLU A 630 0.41 -10.35 10.15
N ALA A 631 0.36 -10.74 11.43
CA ALA A 631 -0.81 -11.36 12.05
C ALA A 631 -1.99 -10.38 12.22
N ASP A 632 -1.73 -9.10 12.54
CA ASP A 632 -2.77 -8.07 12.71
C ASP A 632 -3.51 -7.77 11.40
N VAL A 633 -2.77 -7.68 10.29
CA VAL A 633 -3.36 -7.47 8.95
C VAL A 633 -4.16 -8.70 8.51
N GLU A 634 -3.65 -9.91 8.78
CA GLU A 634 -4.41 -11.14 8.51
C GLU A 634 -5.70 -11.21 9.34
N HIS A 635 -5.65 -10.78 10.59
CA HIS A 635 -6.84 -10.75 11.44
C HIS A 635 -7.90 -9.78 10.90
N SER A 636 -7.48 -8.60 10.44
CA SER A 636 -8.37 -7.66 9.72
C SER A 636 -8.99 -8.31 8.48
N GLU A 637 -8.21 -9.05 7.68
CA GLU A 637 -8.71 -9.79 6.52
C GLU A 637 -9.77 -10.85 6.91
N THR A 638 -9.59 -11.51 8.05
CA THR A 638 -10.54 -12.51 8.59
C THR A 638 -11.89 -11.87 8.91
N ILE A 639 -11.88 -10.71 9.58
CA ILE A 639 -13.08 -9.93 9.88
C ILE A 639 -13.74 -9.44 8.58
N ASP A 640 -12.94 -8.93 7.64
CA ASP A 640 -13.41 -8.46 6.36
C ASP A 640 -14.14 -9.55 5.56
N PHE A 641 -13.67 -10.81 5.59
CA PHE A 641 -14.40 -11.90 4.93
C PHE A 641 -15.79 -12.11 5.53
N ALA A 642 -15.94 -12.09 6.85
CA ALA A 642 -17.23 -12.24 7.51
C ALA A 642 -18.18 -11.09 7.10
N GLU A 643 -17.71 -9.85 7.21
CA GLU A 643 -18.48 -8.63 6.89
C GLU A 643 -18.82 -8.51 5.39
N TYR A 644 -17.89 -8.90 4.52
CA TYR A 644 -18.08 -8.80 3.07
C TYR A 644 -19.01 -9.89 2.54
N TYR A 645 -18.85 -11.13 3.00
CA TYR A 645 -19.65 -12.24 2.49
C TYR A 645 -21.08 -12.22 2.99
N LEU A 646 -21.36 -11.75 4.20
CA LEU A 646 -22.76 -11.59 4.64
C LEU A 646 -23.50 -10.59 3.74
N ARG A 647 -22.86 -9.47 3.36
CA ARG A 647 -23.46 -8.45 2.47
C ARG A 647 -23.54 -8.93 1.02
N SER A 648 -22.53 -9.66 0.57
CA SER A 648 -22.54 -10.30 -0.75
C SER A 648 -23.67 -11.31 -0.87
N MET A 649 -23.93 -12.10 0.18
CA MET A 649 -25.04 -13.05 0.20
C MET A 649 -26.40 -12.35 0.19
N GLN A 650 -26.57 -11.27 0.95
CA GLN A 650 -27.79 -10.44 0.90
C GLN A 650 -28.05 -9.92 -0.52
N HIS A 651 -27.01 -9.46 -1.22
CA HIS A 651 -27.14 -9.03 -2.62
C HIS A 651 -27.56 -10.17 -3.56
N LEU A 652 -26.94 -11.36 -3.44
CA LEU A 652 -27.30 -12.52 -4.25
C LEU A 652 -28.72 -13.03 -3.98
N ASN A 653 -29.17 -12.98 -2.72
CA ASN A 653 -30.54 -13.35 -2.33
C ASN A 653 -31.60 -12.41 -2.92
N GLY A 654 -31.21 -11.18 -3.31
CA GLY A 654 -32.08 -10.21 -3.97
C GLY A 654 -32.40 -10.54 -5.45
N LEU A 655 -31.74 -11.52 -6.07
CA LEU A 655 -31.98 -11.92 -7.45
C LEU A 655 -33.30 -12.70 -7.59
N SER A 656 -34.40 -11.99 -7.81
CA SER A 656 -35.76 -12.57 -7.76
C SER A 656 -36.08 -13.68 -8.78
N ASP A 657 -35.30 -13.78 -9.86
CA ASP A 657 -35.46 -14.78 -10.92
C ASP A 657 -34.51 -15.99 -10.77
N ILE A 658 -33.65 -15.98 -9.76
CA ILE A 658 -32.75 -17.08 -9.40
C ILE A 658 -33.19 -17.66 -8.05
N GLN A 659 -33.18 -18.99 -7.97
CA GLN A 659 -33.30 -19.71 -6.72
C GLN A 659 -31.95 -20.32 -6.36
N TRP A 660 -31.50 -20.07 -5.13
CA TRP A 660 -30.26 -20.59 -4.58
C TRP A 660 -30.54 -21.80 -3.68
N SER A 661 -29.69 -22.82 -3.77
CA SER A 661 -29.67 -23.94 -2.83
C SER A 661 -28.23 -24.32 -2.47
N PRO A 662 -27.97 -24.78 -1.23
CA PRO A 662 -26.62 -25.19 -0.81
C PRO A 662 -26.16 -26.45 -1.55
N LYS A 663 -24.85 -26.66 -1.63
CA LYS A 663 -24.23 -27.88 -2.16
C LYS A 663 -24.29 -29.06 -1.17
N GLY A 664 -24.29 -28.79 0.13
CA GLY A 664 -24.31 -29.80 1.19
C GLY A 664 -23.16 -29.61 2.19
N THR A 665 -22.25 -30.58 2.27
CA THR A 665 -21.06 -30.51 3.14
C THR A 665 -19.83 -30.03 2.36
N ILE A 666 -19.16 -29.01 2.90
CA ILE A 666 -17.92 -28.46 2.35
C ILE A 666 -16.76 -28.80 3.28
N LEU A 667 -15.69 -29.36 2.71
CA LEU A 667 -14.42 -29.55 3.40
C LEU A 667 -13.54 -28.33 3.16
N VAL A 668 -13.07 -27.69 4.24
CA VAL A 668 -12.12 -26.57 4.20
C VAL A 668 -10.75 -27.08 4.62
N THR A 669 -9.78 -27.05 3.69
CA THR A 669 -8.38 -27.46 3.90
C THR A 669 -7.44 -26.27 3.58
N PRO A 670 -7.22 -25.35 4.52
CA PRO A 670 -6.37 -24.17 4.32
C PRO A 670 -4.87 -24.52 4.45
N PRO A 671 -3.97 -23.58 4.14
CA PRO A 671 -2.56 -23.68 4.42
C PRO A 671 -2.24 -23.16 5.84
N TRP A 672 -0.99 -23.31 6.24
CA TRP A 672 -0.44 -22.78 7.51
C TRP A 672 -0.02 -21.31 7.42
N ASN A 673 0.23 -20.78 6.22
CA ASN A 673 0.88 -19.47 6.06
C ASN A 673 -0.09 -18.29 6.21
N PHE A 674 -1.40 -18.52 6.17
CA PHE A 674 -2.46 -17.60 6.61
C PHE A 674 -3.51 -18.44 7.33
N PRO A 675 -3.24 -18.81 8.59
CA PRO A 675 -4.00 -19.83 9.31
C PRO A 675 -5.32 -19.31 9.90
N THR A 676 -5.62 -18.02 9.79
CA THR A 676 -6.92 -17.45 10.23
C THR A 676 -7.71 -16.89 9.05
N SER A 677 -7.11 -16.10 8.16
CA SER A 677 -7.89 -15.40 7.12
C SER A 677 -8.37 -16.33 6.01
N ILE A 678 -7.51 -17.23 5.51
CA ILE A 678 -7.89 -18.19 4.48
C ILE A 678 -8.93 -19.19 4.98
N PRO A 679 -8.75 -19.88 6.13
CA PRO A 679 -9.80 -20.73 6.66
C PRO A 679 -11.05 -19.94 7.05
N GLY A 680 -10.91 -18.77 7.68
CA GLY A 680 -12.04 -17.90 8.04
C GLY A 680 -12.87 -17.52 6.82
N GLY A 681 -12.22 -17.15 5.71
CA GLY A 681 -12.88 -16.88 4.43
C GLY A 681 -13.61 -18.10 3.86
N GLY A 682 -13.00 -19.29 3.92
CA GLY A 682 -13.62 -20.55 3.50
C GLY A 682 -14.82 -20.94 4.36
N ILE A 683 -14.69 -20.87 5.68
CA ILE A 683 -15.75 -21.17 6.67
C ILE A 683 -16.91 -20.18 6.51
N CYS A 684 -16.65 -18.87 6.49
CA CYS A 684 -17.67 -17.84 6.27
C CYS A 684 -18.43 -18.07 4.97
N THR A 685 -17.72 -18.39 3.89
CA THR A 685 -18.31 -18.68 2.58
C THR A 685 -19.26 -19.88 2.65
N ALA A 686 -18.80 -20.99 3.20
CA ALA A 686 -19.60 -22.21 3.27
C ALA A 686 -20.84 -22.03 4.17
N LEU A 687 -20.67 -21.43 5.35
CA LEU A 687 -21.76 -21.21 6.29
C LEU A 687 -22.81 -20.26 5.73
N VAL A 688 -22.43 -19.10 5.17
CA VAL A 688 -23.40 -18.11 4.68
C VAL A 688 -24.20 -18.62 3.47
N THR A 689 -23.60 -19.50 2.68
CA THR A 689 -24.24 -20.17 1.54
C THR A 689 -25.12 -21.36 1.93
N GLY A 690 -25.22 -21.67 3.23
CA GLY A 690 -26.11 -22.69 3.78
C GLY A 690 -25.52 -24.09 3.81
N ASN A 691 -24.20 -24.22 3.71
CA ASN A 691 -23.48 -25.50 3.74
C ASN A 691 -22.95 -25.82 5.14
N CYS A 692 -22.90 -27.10 5.49
CA CYS A 692 -22.16 -27.58 6.65
C CYS A 692 -20.65 -27.60 6.34
N VAL A 693 -19.82 -27.45 7.36
CA VAL A 693 -18.37 -27.34 7.24
C VAL A 693 -17.67 -28.43 8.03
N LEU A 694 -16.79 -29.16 7.35
CA LEU A 694 -15.72 -29.92 7.98
C LEU A 694 -14.45 -29.09 7.84
N PHE A 695 -13.88 -28.64 8.95
CA PHE A 695 -12.65 -27.87 8.95
C PHE A 695 -11.48 -28.75 9.40
N LYS A 696 -10.54 -28.99 8.49
CA LYS A 696 -9.26 -29.65 8.75
C LYS A 696 -8.16 -28.61 8.59
N PRO A 697 -7.62 -28.02 9.69
CA PRO A 697 -6.50 -27.07 9.59
C PRO A 697 -5.24 -27.76 9.07
N ALA A 698 -4.26 -26.94 8.65
CA ALA A 698 -2.91 -27.43 8.42
C ALA A 698 -2.29 -27.93 9.75
N PRO A 699 -1.53 -29.03 9.75
CA PRO A 699 -0.96 -29.59 10.98
C PRO A 699 0.01 -28.61 11.67
N GLU A 700 0.62 -27.68 10.92
CA GLU A 700 1.49 -26.66 11.48
C GLU A 700 0.76 -25.49 12.18
N ALA A 701 -0.58 -25.39 12.05
CA ALA A 701 -1.35 -24.24 12.53
C ALA A 701 -2.66 -24.61 13.23
N VAL A 702 -2.66 -25.74 13.96
CA VAL A 702 -3.85 -26.27 14.64
C VAL A 702 -4.34 -25.33 15.76
N LEU A 703 -3.44 -24.64 16.46
CA LEU A 703 -3.79 -23.70 17.53
C LEU A 703 -4.48 -22.47 16.98
N ALA A 704 -3.92 -21.85 15.94
CA ALA A 704 -4.58 -20.74 15.25
C ALA A 704 -5.97 -21.15 14.70
N GLY A 705 -6.06 -22.35 14.11
CA GLY A 705 -7.33 -22.92 13.66
C GLY A 705 -8.33 -23.15 14.80
N TRP A 706 -7.87 -23.60 15.96
CA TRP A 706 -8.67 -23.83 17.16
C TRP A 706 -9.24 -22.53 17.75
N GLU A 707 -8.39 -21.51 17.91
CA GLU A 707 -8.83 -20.19 18.36
C GLU A 707 -9.85 -19.58 17.39
N LEU A 708 -9.67 -19.80 16.08
CA LEU A 708 -10.60 -19.33 15.06
C LEU A 708 -11.98 -19.96 15.23
N VAL A 709 -12.10 -21.29 15.30
CA VAL A 709 -13.42 -21.94 15.41
C VAL A 709 -14.14 -21.64 16.72
N LYS A 710 -13.41 -21.44 17.82
CA LYS A 710 -13.99 -20.97 19.08
C LYS A 710 -14.71 -19.63 18.89
N ALA A 711 -14.12 -18.68 18.16
CA ALA A 711 -14.79 -17.41 17.86
C ALA A 711 -16.10 -17.60 17.07
N PHE A 712 -16.18 -18.60 16.18
CA PHE A 712 -17.41 -18.91 15.46
C PHE A 712 -18.48 -19.54 16.36
N TRP A 713 -18.10 -20.50 17.21
CA TRP A 713 -19.04 -21.14 18.13
C TRP A 713 -19.53 -20.18 19.23
N ASP A 714 -18.65 -19.34 19.78
CA ASP A 714 -18.98 -18.29 20.75
C ASP A 714 -19.99 -17.29 20.17
N ALA A 715 -19.90 -17.00 18.86
CA ALA A 715 -20.86 -16.15 18.15
C ALA A 715 -22.22 -16.82 17.88
N GLY A 716 -22.35 -18.12 18.19
CA GLY A 716 -23.58 -18.90 18.08
C GLY A 716 -23.69 -19.78 16.83
N ILE A 717 -22.60 -20.00 16.09
CA ILE A 717 -22.60 -21.00 15.01
C ILE A 717 -22.75 -22.41 15.63
N PRO A 718 -23.72 -23.23 15.18
CA PRO A 718 -23.87 -24.59 15.70
C PRO A 718 -22.63 -25.45 15.42
N LYS A 719 -22.17 -26.20 16.43
CA LYS A 719 -21.02 -27.12 16.29
C LYS A 719 -21.29 -28.25 15.29
N GLU A 720 -22.56 -28.59 15.03
CA GLU A 720 -22.96 -29.55 13.99
C GLU A 720 -22.83 -28.97 12.57
N ALA A 721 -22.95 -27.63 12.44
CA ALA A 721 -22.75 -26.92 11.18
C ALA A 721 -21.27 -26.61 10.89
N LEU A 722 -20.44 -26.47 11.93
CA LEU A 722 -19.00 -26.26 11.84
C LEU A 722 -18.26 -27.23 12.76
N GLN A 723 -17.69 -28.29 12.18
CA GLN A 723 -16.94 -29.33 12.90
C GLN A 723 -15.44 -29.15 12.68
N PHE A 724 -14.65 -29.43 13.73
CA PHE A 724 -13.19 -29.30 13.74
C PHE A 724 -12.54 -30.68 13.80
N ILE A 725 -11.88 -31.06 12.70
CA ILE A 725 -11.38 -32.42 12.48
C ILE A 725 -9.89 -32.43 12.09
N ASN A 726 -9.02 -32.56 13.09
CA ASN A 726 -7.60 -32.83 12.83
C ASN A 726 -7.44 -34.31 12.48
N CYS A 727 -6.83 -34.64 11.35
CA CYS A 727 -6.53 -36.04 11.02
C CYS A 727 -5.25 -36.13 10.20
N ALA A 728 -4.61 -37.31 10.25
CA ALA A 728 -3.45 -37.62 9.42
C ALA A 728 -3.82 -37.49 7.93
N ASP A 729 -2.90 -36.96 7.12
CA ASP A 729 -3.14 -36.78 5.68
C ASP A 729 -3.40 -38.11 4.97
N ASP A 730 -2.72 -39.19 5.40
CA ASP A 730 -2.95 -40.56 4.95
C ASP A 730 -2.87 -41.52 6.15
N PRO A 731 -3.72 -42.57 6.25
CA PRO A 731 -4.79 -42.93 5.31
C PRO A 731 -6.10 -42.15 5.48
N VAL A 732 -6.32 -41.49 6.63
CA VAL A 732 -7.63 -40.92 7.01
C VAL A 732 -8.03 -39.74 6.12
N GLY A 733 -7.16 -38.74 5.96
CA GLY A 733 -7.41 -37.59 5.09
C GLY A 733 -7.65 -38.00 3.64
N SER A 734 -6.86 -38.96 3.14
CA SER A 734 -7.04 -39.55 1.82
C SER A 734 -8.42 -40.18 1.63
N GLN A 735 -8.92 -40.86 2.65
CA GLN A 735 -10.26 -41.46 2.62
C GLN A 735 -11.36 -40.39 2.68
N LEU A 736 -11.17 -39.33 3.48
CA LEU A 736 -12.08 -38.18 3.57
C LEU A 736 -12.24 -37.47 2.22
N ILE A 737 -11.15 -37.26 1.48
CA ILE A 737 -11.20 -36.64 0.13
C ILE A 737 -11.98 -37.51 -0.86
N LYS A 738 -11.87 -38.84 -0.75
CA LYS A 738 -12.58 -39.81 -1.60
C LYS A 738 -14.07 -39.91 -1.28
N ASP A 739 -14.48 -39.56 -0.07
CA ASP A 739 -15.86 -39.75 0.39
C ASP A 739 -16.85 -38.82 -0.31
N THR A 740 -17.91 -39.38 -0.87
CA THR A 740 -18.89 -38.64 -1.68
C THR A 740 -19.86 -37.79 -0.86
N ARG A 741 -19.91 -37.95 0.46
CA ARG A 741 -20.67 -37.07 1.36
C ARG A 741 -20.05 -35.68 1.45
N VAL A 742 -18.76 -35.52 1.14
CA VAL A 742 -18.16 -34.21 0.88
C VAL A 742 -18.57 -33.74 -0.51
N ASN A 743 -19.38 -32.69 -0.58
CA ASN A 743 -19.93 -32.16 -1.82
C ASN A 743 -18.96 -31.23 -2.55
N SER A 744 -18.13 -30.49 -1.81
CA SER A 744 -17.15 -29.56 -2.35
C SER A 744 -15.93 -29.45 -1.43
N VAL A 745 -14.77 -29.14 -2.00
CA VAL A 745 -13.53 -28.90 -1.26
C VAL A 745 -13.00 -27.50 -1.57
N ILE A 746 -12.75 -26.73 -0.52
CA ILE A 746 -11.99 -25.48 -0.58
C ILE A 746 -10.56 -25.81 -0.16
N LEU A 747 -9.65 -25.83 -1.13
CA LEU A 747 -8.23 -26.05 -0.92
C LEU A 747 -7.48 -24.73 -1.13
N THR A 748 -6.58 -24.41 -0.21
CA THR A 748 -5.51 -23.46 -0.52
C THR A 748 -4.17 -24.08 -0.14
N GLY A 749 -3.27 -24.23 -1.11
CA GLY A 749 -2.02 -24.96 -0.90
C GLY A 749 -1.24 -25.24 -2.18
N ALA A 750 -0.43 -26.30 -2.18
CA ALA A 750 0.42 -26.62 -3.33
C ALA A 750 -0.40 -27.07 -4.56
N THR A 751 0.08 -26.71 -5.76
CA THR A 751 -0.51 -27.18 -7.03
C THR A 751 -0.52 -28.70 -7.14
N SER A 752 0.52 -29.37 -6.60
CA SER A 752 0.60 -30.83 -6.55
C SER A 752 -0.52 -31.45 -5.72
N THR A 753 -0.91 -30.83 -4.60
CA THR A 753 -2.03 -31.29 -3.74
C THR A 753 -3.36 -31.17 -4.45
N ALA A 754 -3.61 -30.07 -5.17
CA ALA A 754 -4.84 -29.91 -5.95
C ALA A 754 -4.98 -31.02 -7.01
N TYR A 755 -3.89 -31.35 -7.71
CA TYR A 755 -3.88 -32.42 -8.71
C TYR A 755 -3.97 -33.81 -8.08
N LEU A 756 -3.39 -34.00 -6.90
CA LEU A 756 -3.53 -35.22 -6.12
C LEU A 756 -5.00 -35.46 -5.76
N PHE A 757 -5.70 -34.45 -5.23
CA PHE A 757 -7.12 -34.57 -4.87
C PHE A 757 -7.99 -34.90 -6.10
N ALA A 758 -7.76 -34.20 -7.21
CA ALA A 758 -8.47 -34.47 -8.47
C ALA A 758 -8.24 -35.91 -8.96
N LYS A 759 -7.02 -36.45 -8.83
CA LYS A 759 -6.69 -37.84 -9.19
C LYS A 759 -7.30 -38.86 -8.23
N MET A 760 -7.32 -38.56 -6.93
CA MET A 760 -7.88 -39.44 -5.90
C MET A 760 -9.40 -39.58 -6.02
N ARG A 761 -10.10 -38.50 -6.37
CA ARG A 761 -11.54 -38.49 -6.64
C ARG A 761 -11.83 -37.77 -7.97
N PRO A 762 -11.75 -38.47 -9.11
CA PRO A 762 -12.08 -37.88 -10.40
C PRO A 762 -13.51 -37.30 -10.43
N GLY A 763 -13.63 -36.04 -10.84
CA GLY A 763 -14.89 -35.31 -10.83
C GLY A 763 -15.27 -34.68 -9.49
N ILE A 764 -14.35 -34.62 -8.52
CA ILE A 764 -14.51 -33.81 -7.31
C ILE A 764 -14.75 -32.34 -7.66
N ASP A 765 -15.70 -31.71 -6.96
CA ASP A 765 -15.89 -30.26 -7.01
C ASP A 765 -14.84 -29.58 -6.12
N LEU A 766 -13.76 -29.14 -6.73
CA LEU A 766 -12.59 -28.57 -6.07
C LEU A 766 -12.42 -27.11 -6.48
N SER A 767 -12.47 -26.22 -5.49
CA SER A 767 -12.01 -24.84 -5.62
C SER A 767 -10.64 -24.75 -4.97
N ALA A 768 -9.58 -24.64 -5.78
CA ALA A 768 -8.21 -24.62 -5.29
C ALA A 768 -7.47 -23.36 -5.71
N GLU A 769 -7.15 -22.51 -4.74
CA GLU A 769 -6.15 -21.46 -4.91
C GLU A 769 -4.78 -22.05 -4.58
N THR A 770 -3.82 -21.87 -5.49
CA THR A 770 -2.52 -22.55 -5.38
C THR A 770 -1.37 -21.57 -5.56
N GLY A 771 -0.15 -22.11 -5.63
CA GLY A 771 1.09 -21.36 -5.63
C GLY A 771 1.25 -20.27 -6.69
N GLY A 772 2.31 -19.49 -6.53
CA GLY A 772 2.69 -18.40 -7.41
C GLY A 772 4.19 -18.32 -7.64
N LYS A 773 4.58 -17.99 -8.87
CA LYS A 773 5.95 -17.55 -9.18
C LYS A 773 5.92 -16.12 -9.69
N ASN A 774 5.68 -15.22 -8.74
CA ASN A 774 5.28 -13.85 -9.03
C ASN A 774 6.48 -12.98 -9.39
N ALA A 775 6.25 -12.02 -10.28
CA ALA A 775 7.28 -11.13 -10.79
C ALA A 775 6.92 -9.65 -10.59
N LEU A 776 7.90 -8.87 -10.13
CA LEU A 776 7.88 -7.42 -10.12
C LEU A 776 8.82 -6.91 -11.21
N ILE A 777 8.27 -6.24 -12.22
CA ILE A 777 9.02 -5.62 -13.31
C ILE A 777 9.43 -4.21 -12.89
N ILE A 778 10.69 -3.83 -13.11
CA ILE A 778 11.20 -2.48 -12.80
C ILE A 778 11.81 -1.89 -14.06
N SER A 779 11.20 -0.82 -14.58
CA SER A 779 11.65 -0.15 -15.80
C SER A 779 12.67 0.95 -15.53
N SER A 780 13.36 1.39 -16.59
CA SER A 780 14.29 2.53 -16.57
C SER A 780 13.66 3.86 -16.17
N LEU A 781 12.33 3.98 -16.26
CA LEU A 781 11.58 5.17 -15.82
C LEU A 781 10.85 4.96 -14.48
N SER A 782 11.28 3.97 -13.69
CA SER A 782 10.78 3.75 -12.33
C SER A 782 11.33 4.77 -11.33
N ASP A 783 10.65 4.89 -10.20
CA ASP A 783 11.22 5.43 -8.98
C ASP A 783 12.01 4.30 -8.28
N ARG A 784 13.35 4.34 -8.38
CA ARG A 784 14.23 3.24 -7.95
C ARG A 784 14.12 2.95 -6.45
N ASP A 785 14.08 3.98 -5.63
CA ASP A 785 13.98 3.85 -4.17
C ASP A 785 12.65 3.19 -3.76
N LEU A 786 11.52 3.66 -4.32
CA LEU A 786 10.22 3.04 -4.08
C LEU A 786 10.17 1.60 -4.61
N ALA A 787 10.73 1.35 -5.79
CA ALA A 787 10.76 0.02 -6.38
C ALA A 787 11.57 -0.97 -5.53
N ILE A 788 12.71 -0.56 -4.94
CA ILE A 788 13.48 -1.40 -4.03
C ILE A 788 12.71 -1.66 -2.74
N LYS A 789 12.12 -0.61 -2.14
CA LYS A 789 11.30 -0.73 -0.92
C LYS A 789 10.18 -1.75 -1.11
N ASP A 790 9.43 -1.63 -2.20
CA ASP A 790 8.29 -2.50 -2.49
C ASP A 790 8.73 -3.92 -2.90
N LEU A 791 9.86 -4.05 -3.60
CA LEU A 791 10.45 -5.34 -3.95
C LEU A 791 10.89 -6.11 -2.70
N VAL A 792 11.63 -5.47 -1.79
CA VAL A 792 12.12 -6.09 -0.54
C VAL A 792 10.95 -6.50 0.33
N GLN A 793 9.95 -5.62 0.52
CA GLN A 793 8.75 -5.96 1.28
C GLN A 793 7.96 -7.12 0.63
N SER A 794 7.83 -7.12 -0.69
CA SER A 794 7.09 -8.17 -1.40
C SER A 794 7.84 -9.51 -1.43
N ALA A 795 9.18 -9.50 -1.44
CA ALA A 795 10.00 -10.70 -1.49
C ALA A 795 10.17 -11.36 -0.12
N PHE A 796 10.33 -10.56 0.94
CA PHE A 796 10.75 -11.04 2.26
C PHE A 796 9.72 -10.82 3.37
N GLY A 797 8.61 -10.11 3.12
CA GLY A 797 7.49 -10.04 4.06
C GLY A 797 6.96 -11.44 4.38
N HIS A 798 6.78 -11.72 5.68
CA HIS A 798 6.52 -13.08 6.20
C HIS A 798 7.53 -14.13 5.67
N ASN A 799 8.81 -13.76 5.57
CA ASN A 799 9.91 -14.62 5.16
C ASN A 799 9.74 -15.21 3.75
N GLY A 800 9.00 -14.51 2.88
CA GLY A 800 8.67 -15.00 1.53
C GLY A 800 7.66 -16.16 1.51
N GLN A 801 7.06 -16.53 2.65
CA GLN A 801 6.06 -17.60 2.78
C GLN A 801 4.65 -17.09 2.41
N LYS A 802 4.54 -16.36 1.30
CA LYS A 802 3.27 -15.89 0.74
C LYS A 802 3.14 -16.41 -0.68
N CYS A 803 1.96 -16.94 -1.03
CA CYS A 803 1.66 -17.29 -2.43
C CYS A 803 1.81 -16.07 -3.37
N SER A 804 1.67 -14.86 -2.85
CA SER A 804 1.85 -13.58 -3.55
C SER A 804 3.27 -13.00 -3.51
N ALA A 805 4.22 -13.64 -2.81
CA ALA A 805 5.57 -13.11 -2.64
C ALA A 805 6.28 -12.87 -3.98
N ALA A 806 7.04 -11.78 -4.08
CA ALA A 806 7.85 -11.48 -5.24
C ALA A 806 9.07 -12.41 -5.30
N SER A 807 8.92 -13.52 -6.00
CA SER A 807 10.02 -14.48 -6.23
C SER A 807 10.98 -14.02 -7.33
N LEU A 808 10.54 -13.14 -8.23
CA LEU A 808 11.32 -12.65 -9.36
C LEU A 808 11.29 -11.12 -9.41
N ALA A 809 12.47 -10.51 -9.50
CA ALA A 809 12.63 -9.14 -9.97
C ALA A 809 13.08 -9.18 -11.43
N ILE A 810 12.33 -8.53 -12.32
CA ILE A 810 12.69 -8.46 -13.74
C ILE A 810 13.05 -7.01 -14.04
N LEU A 811 14.34 -6.75 -14.14
CA LEU A 811 14.89 -5.42 -14.27
C LEU A 811 15.16 -5.15 -15.76
N GLU A 812 14.72 -3.99 -16.25
CA GLU A 812 15.19 -3.52 -17.55
C GLU A 812 16.71 -3.32 -17.52
N LYS A 813 17.36 -3.56 -18.65
CA LYS A 813 18.82 -3.52 -18.85
C LYS A 813 19.51 -2.40 -18.08
N GLU A 814 19.02 -1.17 -18.18
CA GLU A 814 19.61 -0.02 -17.49
C GLU A 814 19.61 -0.17 -15.96
N VAL A 815 18.50 -0.67 -15.39
CA VAL A 815 18.34 -0.87 -13.95
C VAL A 815 19.13 -2.09 -13.47
N TYR A 816 19.16 -3.15 -14.27
CA TYR A 816 19.94 -4.35 -13.97
C TYR A 816 21.44 -4.08 -13.95
N ASP A 817 21.91 -3.31 -14.94
CA ASP A 817 23.33 -3.00 -15.12
C ASP A 817 23.78 -1.83 -14.18
N ASP A 818 22.87 -1.21 -13.41
CA ASP A 818 23.16 -0.13 -12.46
C ASP A 818 23.77 -0.67 -11.14
N PRO A 819 25.07 -0.38 -10.87
CA PRO A 819 25.72 -0.81 -9.63
C PRO A 819 25.08 -0.21 -8.38
N HIS A 820 24.49 0.98 -8.51
CA HIS A 820 23.88 1.69 -7.40
C HIS A 820 22.58 0.99 -6.95
N PHE A 821 21.67 0.71 -7.91
CA PHE A 821 20.47 -0.10 -7.66
C PHE A 821 20.81 -1.45 -7.02
N ARG A 822 21.80 -2.16 -7.58
CA ARG A 822 22.26 -3.45 -7.04
C ARG A 822 22.76 -3.33 -5.60
N LYS A 823 23.49 -2.26 -5.26
CA LYS A 823 24.00 -2.02 -3.91
C LYS A 823 22.86 -1.74 -2.93
N GLN A 824 21.93 -0.83 -3.27
CA GLN A 824 20.81 -0.51 -2.40
C GLN A 824 19.89 -1.73 -2.16
N LEU A 825 19.61 -2.51 -3.20
CA LEU A 825 18.79 -3.72 -3.07
C LEU A 825 19.42 -4.72 -2.09
N ARG A 826 20.75 -4.93 -2.19
CA ARG A 826 21.50 -5.78 -1.26
C ARG A 826 21.45 -5.23 0.16
N ASP A 827 21.72 -3.94 0.35
CA ASP A 827 21.77 -3.28 1.66
C ASP A 827 20.41 -3.36 2.36
N ALA A 828 19.33 -3.01 1.65
CA ALA A 828 17.97 -3.05 2.18
C ALA A 828 17.58 -4.46 2.67
N ALA A 829 17.88 -5.51 1.90
CA ALA A 829 17.60 -6.89 2.30
C ALA A 829 18.51 -7.39 3.43
N ALA A 830 19.81 -7.05 3.39
CA ALA A 830 20.78 -7.47 4.41
C ALA A 830 20.54 -6.82 5.78
N SER A 831 19.85 -5.67 5.79
CA SER A 831 19.52 -4.91 6.99
C SER A 831 18.33 -5.45 7.78
N LEU A 832 17.56 -6.37 7.20
CA LEU A 832 16.41 -6.97 7.87
C LEU A 832 16.88 -7.88 9.00
N LYS A 833 16.58 -7.51 10.26
CA LYS A 833 16.96 -8.29 11.43
C LYS A 833 16.28 -9.66 11.39
N VAL A 834 17.09 -10.71 11.44
CA VAL A 834 16.66 -12.11 11.53
C VAL A 834 16.59 -12.51 13.00
N GLY A 835 15.48 -13.10 13.44
CA GLY A 835 15.30 -13.48 14.84
C GLY A 835 14.01 -14.24 15.12
N SER A 836 13.76 -14.49 16.41
CA SER A 836 12.52 -15.14 16.87
C SER A 836 11.30 -14.26 16.63
N ALA A 837 10.13 -14.89 16.43
CA ALA A 837 8.84 -14.20 16.39
C ALA A 837 8.48 -13.50 17.73
N TRP A 838 9.09 -13.96 18.84
CA TRP A 838 8.95 -13.36 20.17
C TRP A 838 9.85 -12.13 20.38
N ASP A 839 10.74 -11.80 19.44
CA ASP A 839 11.54 -10.57 19.45
C ASP A 839 10.88 -9.54 18.52
N LEU A 840 10.33 -8.48 19.12
CA LEU A 840 9.65 -7.42 18.39
C LEU A 840 10.55 -6.70 17.38
N SER A 841 11.87 -6.74 17.56
CA SER A 841 12.82 -6.11 16.64
C SER A 841 13.08 -6.94 15.38
N SER A 842 12.67 -8.22 15.35
CA SER A 842 12.77 -9.08 14.18
C SER A 842 11.97 -8.52 13.00
N LYS A 843 12.53 -8.65 11.80
CA LYS A 843 11.88 -8.38 10.50
C LYS A 843 11.75 -9.65 9.67
N ILE A 844 12.65 -10.60 9.89
CA ILE A 844 12.60 -11.96 9.35
C ILE A 844 12.49 -12.91 10.53
N THR A 845 11.40 -13.67 10.56
CA THR A 845 11.12 -14.70 11.58
C THR A 845 11.46 -16.09 11.02
N PRO A 846 11.35 -17.17 11.81
CA PRO A 846 11.59 -18.50 11.30
C PRO A 846 10.60 -18.89 10.18
N LEU A 847 11.05 -19.77 9.30
CA LEU A 847 10.17 -20.56 8.44
C LEU A 847 9.27 -21.45 9.31
N ILE A 848 8.11 -21.86 8.78
CA ILE A 848 7.18 -22.70 9.55
C ILE A 848 7.81 -24.04 9.98
N ARG A 849 8.74 -24.56 9.16
CA ARG A 849 9.46 -25.81 9.34
C ARG A 849 10.79 -25.76 8.59
N GLU A 850 11.60 -26.79 8.76
CA GLU A 850 12.87 -26.88 8.04
C GLU A 850 12.64 -26.84 6.52
N PRO A 851 13.52 -26.18 5.75
CA PRO A 851 13.40 -26.13 4.29
C PRO A 851 13.30 -27.52 3.65
N GLY A 852 12.21 -27.77 2.93
CA GLY A 852 12.11 -28.92 2.03
C GLY A 852 13.07 -28.80 0.84
N ASP A 853 13.17 -29.85 0.02
CA ASP A 853 14.19 -29.98 -1.03
C ASP A 853 14.27 -28.77 -1.98
N ASP A 854 13.13 -28.31 -2.51
CA ASP A 854 13.09 -27.17 -3.44
C ASP A 854 13.59 -25.87 -2.78
N LEU A 855 13.12 -25.56 -1.57
CA LEU A 855 13.54 -24.36 -0.84
C LEU A 855 15.00 -24.47 -0.40
N LYS A 856 15.43 -25.62 0.12
CA LYS A 856 16.81 -25.87 0.53
C LYS A 856 17.76 -25.70 -0.65
N LYS A 857 17.42 -26.24 -1.82
CA LYS A 857 18.16 -26.02 -3.06
C LYS A 857 18.17 -24.54 -3.44
N GLY A 858 17.02 -23.87 -3.36
CA GLY A 858 16.89 -22.44 -3.61
C GLY A 858 17.74 -21.57 -2.67
N LEU A 859 17.95 -21.98 -1.42
CA LEU A 859 18.76 -21.28 -0.42
C LEU A 859 20.27 -21.59 -0.54
N THR A 860 20.65 -22.79 -0.98
CA THR A 860 22.04 -23.26 -0.84
C THR A 860 22.79 -23.43 -2.16
N THR A 861 22.10 -23.40 -3.31
CA THR A 861 22.71 -23.69 -4.62
C THR A 861 22.40 -22.62 -5.65
N LEU A 862 23.32 -22.45 -6.59
CA LEU A 862 23.22 -21.56 -7.74
C LEU A 862 23.19 -22.38 -9.03
N GLU A 863 22.43 -21.93 -10.02
CA GLU A 863 22.49 -22.47 -11.38
C GLU A 863 23.59 -21.81 -12.22
N GLU A 864 23.87 -22.35 -13.40
CA GLU A 864 24.84 -21.77 -14.33
C GLU A 864 24.48 -20.31 -14.68
N GLY A 865 25.46 -19.42 -14.51
CA GLY A 865 25.31 -17.98 -14.71
C GLY A 865 24.72 -17.22 -13.51
N GLU A 866 24.21 -17.92 -12.49
CA GLU A 866 23.75 -17.29 -11.25
C GLU A 866 24.92 -16.98 -10.31
N PHE A 867 24.78 -15.90 -9.54
CA PHE A 867 25.63 -15.62 -8.38
C PHE A 867 24.82 -14.99 -7.23
N TRP A 868 25.32 -15.11 -6.00
CA TRP A 868 24.73 -14.46 -4.85
C TRP A 868 25.02 -12.97 -4.84
N LEU A 869 23.97 -12.14 -4.95
CA LEU A 869 24.05 -10.75 -4.53
C LEU A 869 24.03 -10.64 -3.00
N LEU A 870 23.21 -11.48 -2.37
CA LEU A 870 23.15 -11.69 -0.93
C LEU A 870 22.97 -13.19 -0.70
N GLU A 871 23.95 -13.84 -0.08
CA GLU A 871 23.90 -15.27 0.23
C GLU A 871 23.11 -15.48 1.53
N PRO A 872 22.08 -16.34 1.54
CA PRO A 872 21.31 -16.63 2.73
C PRO A 872 22.13 -17.46 3.73
N LYS A 873 21.89 -17.24 5.02
CA LYS A 873 22.56 -17.93 6.12
C LYS A 873 21.53 -18.56 7.04
N GLN A 874 21.72 -19.84 7.33
CA GLN A 874 20.96 -20.53 8.37
C GLN A 874 21.48 -20.12 9.75
N ASP A 875 20.59 -19.93 10.70
CA ASP A 875 20.96 -19.77 12.10
C ASP A 875 21.45 -21.10 12.68
N SER A 876 22.54 -21.07 13.46
CA SER A 876 23.13 -22.29 14.02
C SER A 876 22.31 -22.93 15.14
N SER A 877 21.42 -22.17 15.78
CA SER A 877 20.61 -22.61 16.92
C SER A 877 19.16 -22.94 16.55
N ASN A 878 18.66 -22.42 15.42
CA ASN A 878 17.32 -22.71 14.92
C ASN A 878 17.37 -23.07 13.42
N PRO A 879 17.11 -24.34 13.05
CA PRO A 879 17.20 -24.78 11.65
C PRO A 879 16.12 -24.17 10.73
N ASN A 880 15.04 -23.63 11.31
CA ASN A 880 13.97 -22.96 10.59
C ASN A 880 14.31 -21.49 10.28
N LEU A 881 15.34 -20.92 10.92
CA LEU A 881 15.65 -19.50 10.80
C LEU A 881 16.74 -19.26 9.74
N TRP A 882 16.40 -18.47 8.73
CA TRP A 882 17.27 -18.17 7.58
C TRP A 882 17.26 -16.68 7.25
N SER A 883 18.41 -16.12 6.91
CA SER A 883 18.49 -14.76 6.37
C SER A 883 18.00 -14.70 4.91
N PRO A 884 17.59 -13.51 4.43
CA PRO A 884 17.25 -13.31 3.02
C PRO A 884 18.38 -13.69 2.06
N GLY A 885 18.00 -14.24 0.90
CA GLY A 885 18.88 -14.57 -0.21
C GLY A 885 18.47 -13.87 -1.50
N ILE A 886 19.44 -13.37 -2.27
CA ILE A 886 19.22 -12.75 -3.59
C ILE A 886 20.14 -13.38 -4.62
N LYS A 887 19.56 -14.12 -5.56
CA LYS A 887 20.22 -14.67 -6.74
C LYS A 887 20.18 -13.67 -7.88
N PHE A 888 21.31 -13.43 -8.52
CA PHE A 888 21.41 -12.54 -9.67
C PHE A 888 21.91 -13.32 -10.88
N GLY A 889 21.44 -12.98 -12.08
CA GLY A 889 21.78 -13.75 -13.30
C GLY A 889 20.79 -14.87 -13.63
N VAL A 890 19.62 -14.86 -12.99
CA VAL A 890 18.54 -15.82 -13.27
C VAL A 890 18.10 -15.67 -14.72
N HIS A 891 18.12 -16.77 -15.48
CA HIS A 891 17.78 -16.78 -16.90
C HIS A 891 16.49 -17.54 -17.17
N LYS A 892 15.92 -17.32 -18.35
CA LYS A 892 14.67 -17.96 -18.77
C LYS A 892 14.86 -19.49 -18.89
N GLY A 893 13.96 -20.25 -18.27
CA GLY A 893 13.98 -21.71 -18.26
C GLY A 893 14.77 -22.33 -17.09
N SER A 894 15.52 -21.52 -16.34
CA SER A 894 16.21 -21.97 -15.12
C SER A 894 15.22 -22.51 -14.09
N TYR A 895 15.71 -23.41 -13.23
CA TYR A 895 14.92 -23.97 -12.14
C TYR A 895 14.50 -22.88 -11.12
N THR A 896 15.35 -21.89 -10.84
CA THR A 896 15.02 -20.68 -10.06
C THR A 896 13.83 -19.92 -10.66
N GLN A 897 13.70 -19.84 -11.99
CA GLN A 897 12.57 -19.17 -12.63
C GLN A 897 11.29 -20.03 -12.65
N GLN A 898 11.41 -21.35 -12.74
CA GLN A 898 10.27 -22.25 -12.96
C GLN A 898 9.68 -22.82 -11.66
N THR A 899 10.43 -22.83 -10.56
CA THR A 899 10.04 -23.45 -9.29
C THR A 899 9.68 -22.42 -8.22
N GLU A 900 8.54 -22.58 -7.56
CA GLU A 900 8.18 -21.80 -6.37
C GLU A 900 8.91 -22.36 -5.14
N PHE A 901 9.73 -21.53 -4.49
CA PHE A 901 10.52 -21.96 -3.31
C PHE A 901 9.79 -21.72 -1.98
N PHE A 902 8.85 -20.77 -1.94
CA PHE A 902 8.07 -20.47 -0.73
C PHE A 902 8.91 -20.15 0.52
N GLY A 903 9.92 -19.29 0.34
CA GLY A 903 10.82 -18.83 1.40
C GLY A 903 11.58 -17.58 0.97
N PRO A 904 12.57 -17.10 1.75
CA PRO A 904 13.14 -15.76 1.60
C PRO A 904 14.22 -15.72 0.51
N VAL A 905 13.86 -16.09 -0.72
CA VAL A 905 14.76 -16.14 -1.89
C VAL A 905 14.18 -15.32 -3.04
N LEU A 906 14.92 -14.29 -3.47
CA LEU A 906 14.62 -13.47 -4.63
C LEU A 906 15.54 -13.83 -5.81
N GLY A 907 14.96 -14.11 -6.98
CA GLY A 907 15.70 -14.23 -8.24
C GLY A 907 15.65 -12.95 -9.06
N VAL A 908 16.79 -12.47 -9.55
CA VAL A 908 16.88 -11.25 -10.37
C VAL A 908 17.26 -11.58 -11.81
N MET A 909 16.37 -11.19 -12.71
CA MET A 909 16.47 -11.40 -14.15
C MET A 909 16.72 -10.08 -14.88
N ARG A 910 17.45 -10.16 -15.99
CA ARG A 910 17.70 -9.03 -16.91
C ARG A 910 16.75 -9.09 -18.10
N ALA A 911 16.07 -7.98 -18.39
CA ALA A 911 15.25 -7.80 -19.58
C ALA A 911 15.85 -6.73 -20.49
N GLU A 912 15.79 -6.93 -21.81
CA GLU A 912 16.34 -5.95 -22.78
C GLU A 912 15.46 -4.70 -22.91
N ASN A 913 14.16 -4.84 -22.68
CA ASN A 913 13.14 -3.80 -22.73
C ASN A 913 11.85 -4.31 -22.07
N ILE A 914 10.84 -3.45 -22.01
CA ILE A 914 9.54 -3.77 -21.39
C ILE A 914 8.82 -4.98 -22.02
N ASP A 915 8.95 -5.21 -23.33
CA ASP A 915 8.32 -6.37 -24.00
C ASP A 915 8.95 -7.67 -23.57
N HIS A 916 10.29 -7.70 -23.54
CA HIS A 916 11.02 -8.84 -23.04
C HIS A 916 10.68 -9.09 -21.56
N ALA A 917 10.58 -8.04 -20.74
CA ALA A 917 10.22 -8.18 -19.32
C ALA A 917 8.83 -8.81 -19.13
N ILE A 918 7.82 -8.36 -19.88
CA ILE A 918 6.47 -8.94 -19.84
C ILE A 918 6.49 -10.41 -20.30
N HIS A 919 7.26 -10.73 -21.33
CA HIS A 919 7.42 -12.11 -21.80
C HIS A 919 8.05 -13.02 -20.74
N LEU A 920 9.09 -12.55 -20.06
CA LEU A 920 9.72 -13.28 -18.96
C LEU A 920 8.74 -13.54 -17.82
N ALA A 921 8.00 -12.52 -17.38
CA ALA A 921 6.97 -12.66 -16.34
C ALA A 921 5.88 -13.66 -16.74
N ASN A 922 5.41 -13.59 -17.99
CA ASN A 922 4.39 -14.50 -18.51
C ASN A 922 4.88 -15.93 -18.78
N SER A 923 6.20 -16.16 -18.85
CA SER A 923 6.79 -17.47 -19.13
C SER A 923 6.89 -18.39 -17.92
N THR A 924 6.48 -17.93 -16.72
CA THR A 924 6.33 -18.81 -15.57
C THR A 924 5.06 -19.68 -15.72
N PRO A 925 5.01 -20.88 -15.10
CA PRO A 925 3.82 -21.74 -15.12
C PRO A 925 2.60 -21.12 -14.42
N TYR A 926 2.83 -20.06 -13.65
CA TYR A 926 1.89 -19.44 -12.74
C TYR A 926 1.39 -18.08 -13.25
N GLY A 927 0.34 -17.58 -12.61
CA GLY A 927 -0.28 -16.30 -12.96
C GLY A 927 -1.12 -15.76 -11.80
N LEU A 928 -0.54 -15.71 -10.60
CA LEU A 928 -1.19 -15.22 -9.38
C LEU A 928 -1.07 -13.71 -9.25
N THR A 929 0.08 -13.21 -8.78
CA THR A 929 0.38 -11.78 -8.70
C THR A 929 1.47 -11.36 -9.70
N SER A 930 1.39 -10.13 -10.18
CA SER A 930 2.49 -9.47 -10.89
C SER A 930 2.41 -7.97 -10.68
N GLY A 931 3.56 -7.30 -10.68
CA GLY A 931 3.61 -5.84 -10.59
C GLY A 931 4.56 -5.20 -11.58
N ILE A 932 4.41 -3.89 -11.74
CA ILE A 932 5.33 -3.04 -12.47
C ILE A 932 5.61 -1.74 -11.70
N HIS A 933 6.89 -1.39 -11.58
CA HIS A 933 7.32 -0.02 -11.28
C HIS A 933 7.71 0.68 -12.58
N SER A 934 6.93 1.69 -12.94
CA SER A 934 7.16 2.58 -14.08
C SER A 934 6.34 3.86 -13.88
N LEU A 935 6.91 5.00 -14.24
CA LEU A 935 6.19 6.27 -14.30
C LEU A 935 5.69 6.59 -15.72
N ASP A 936 6.05 5.78 -16.74
CA ASP A 936 5.59 5.94 -18.11
C ASP A 936 4.24 5.24 -18.32
N LYS A 937 3.19 6.04 -18.46
CA LYS A 937 1.83 5.56 -18.73
C LYS A 937 1.73 4.65 -19.95
N ARG A 938 2.63 4.78 -20.93
CA ARG A 938 2.65 3.92 -22.13
C ARG A 938 3.15 2.52 -21.80
N GLU A 939 4.20 2.40 -20.98
CA GLU A 939 4.69 1.11 -20.47
C GLU A 939 3.63 0.44 -19.60
N ILE A 940 3.04 1.19 -18.66
CA ILE A 940 1.96 0.71 -17.79
C ILE A 940 0.81 0.17 -18.63
N LYS A 941 0.34 0.94 -19.62
CA LYS A 941 -0.77 0.52 -20.49
C LYS A 941 -0.42 -0.73 -21.30
N LYS A 942 0.81 -0.83 -21.79
CA LYS A 942 1.30 -2.01 -22.51
C LYS A 942 1.34 -3.23 -21.60
N TRP A 943 1.88 -3.08 -20.39
CA TRP A 943 1.92 -4.13 -19.37
C TRP A 943 0.52 -4.60 -19.01
N GLN A 944 -0.41 -3.69 -18.70
CA GLN A 944 -1.81 -4.01 -18.39
C GLN A 944 -2.51 -4.83 -19.48
N ASN A 945 -2.17 -4.60 -20.75
CA ASN A 945 -2.79 -5.29 -21.88
C ASN A 945 -2.20 -6.70 -22.12
N LEU A 946 -0.94 -6.93 -21.72
CA LEU A 946 -0.18 -8.13 -22.10
C LEU A 946 0.12 -9.07 -20.92
N ILE A 947 0.11 -8.59 -19.68
CA ILE A 947 0.40 -9.40 -18.49
C ILE A 947 -0.70 -10.45 -18.25
N ILE A 948 -0.29 -11.65 -17.85
CA ILE A 948 -1.18 -12.78 -17.54
C ILE A 948 -1.03 -13.12 -16.06
N ALA A 949 -1.71 -12.34 -15.22
CA ALA A 949 -1.86 -12.58 -13.80
C ALA A 949 -3.32 -12.36 -13.37
N GLY A 950 -3.69 -12.82 -12.18
CA GLY A 950 -5.00 -12.56 -11.58
C GLY A 950 -5.03 -11.27 -10.77
N ASN A 951 -3.94 -10.94 -10.08
CA ASN A 951 -3.79 -9.70 -9.30
C ASN A 951 -2.61 -8.90 -9.85
N CYS A 952 -2.86 -7.65 -10.24
CA CYS A 952 -1.93 -6.78 -10.93
C CYS A 952 -1.72 -5.50 -10.11
N TYR A 953 -0.46 -5.11 -9.89
CA TYR A 953 -0.12 -3.95 -9.05
C TYR A 953 0.82 -2.99 -9.79
N ILE A 954 0.61 -1.68 -9.64
CA ILE A 954 1.42 -0.65 -10.30
C ILE A 954 1.98 0.31 -9.25
N ASN A 955 3.30 0.47 -9.25
CA ASN A 955 4.07 1.35 -8.36
C ASN A 955 3.82 1.12 -6.85
N ARG A 956 3.67 -0.16 -6.47
CA ARG A 956 3.42 -0.60 -5.10
C ARG A 956 3.83 -2.06 -4.92
N THR A 957 3.79 -2.54 -3.67
CA THR A 957 3.93 -3.96 -3.33
C THR A 957 2.92 -4.86 -4.06
N ILE A 958 3.28 -6.14 -4.27
CA ILE A 958 2.40 -7.14 -4.91
C ILE A 958 1.73 -8.10 -3.91
N THR A 959 1.88 -7.82 -2.62
CA THR A 959 1.35 -8.60 -1.48
C THR A 959 0.36 -7.77 -0.66
N GLY A 960 -0.38 -8.39 0.25
CA GLY A 960 -1.31 -7.68 1.14
C GLY A 960 -2.57 -7.22 0.39
N ALA A 961 -3.17 -8.15 -0.36
CA ALA A 961 -4.47 -7.91 -0.97
C ALA A 961 -5.52 -7.73 0.13
N ILE A 962 -6.37 -6.71 -0.02
CA ILE A 962 -7.44 -6.39 0.93
C ILE A 962 -8.78 -6.79 0.29
N VAL A 963 -9.64 -7.45 1.06
CA VAL A 963 -10.98 -7.89 0.65
C VAL A 963 -11.74 -6.73 0.00
N ARG A 964 -12.49 -7.03 -1.07
CA ARG A 964 -13.18 -6.06 -1.96
C ARG A 964 -12.26 -5.10 -2.73
N ARG A 965 -11.17 -4.60 -2.13
CA ARG A 965 -10.25 -3.67 -2.81
C ARG A 965 -9.46 -4.40 -3.90
N GLN A 966 -8.82 -5.51 -3.57
CA GLN A 966 -8.12 -6.36 -4.54
C GLN A 966 -8.51 -7.83 -4.37
N PRO A 967 -9.74 -8.24 -4.74
CA PRO A 967 -10.17 -9.63 -4.68
C PRO A 967 -9.07 -10.57 -5.20
N PHE A 968 -8.77 -11.61 -4.43
CA PHE A 968 -7.54 -12.36 -4.58
C PHE A 968 -7.79 -13.70 -5.27
N GLY A 969 -6.97 -13.99 -6.28
CA GLY A 969 -6.97 -15.30 -6.93
C GLY A 969 -6.25 -15.29 -8.28
N GLY A 970 -5.77 -16.45 -8.70
CA GLY A 970 -4.84 -16.58 -9.81
C GLY A 970 -5.43 -17.03 -11.15
N CYS A 971 -4.53 -17.39 -12.07
CA CYS A 971 -4.86 -18.12 -13.29
C CYS A 971 -3.72 -19.09 -13.63
N LYS A 972 -3.79 -19.78 -14.78
CA LYS A 972 -2.84 -20.82 -15.20
C LYS A 972 -2.76 -21.97 -14.17
N ASN A 973 -1.64 -22.13 -13.46
CA ASN A 973 -1.45 -23.15 -12.43
C ASN A 973 -1.69 -22.61 -11.02
N SER A 974 -1.98 -21.32 -10.87
CA SER A 974 -2.27 -20.68 -9.57
C SER A 974 -3.72 -20.84 -9.12
N SER A 975 -4.59 -21.38 -9.96
CA SER A 975 -5.99 -21.66 -9.61
C SER A 975 -6.48 -22.90 -10.37
N TYR A 976 -7.29 -23.72 -9.71
CA TYR A 976 -8.01 -24.86 -10.28
C TYR A 976 -9.47 -24.81 -9.85
N GLY A 977 -10.39 -25.08 -10.78
CA GLY A 977 -11.84 -25.00 -10.55
C GLY A 977 -12.50 -23.82 -11.26
N HIS A 978 -13.51 -23.25 -10.60
CA HIS A 978 -14.31 -22.13 -11.12
C HIS A 978 -13.51 -20.82 -11.20
N GLY A 979 -12.55 -20.60 -10.31
CA GLY A 979 -11.58 -19.49 -10.40
C GLY A 979 -12.17 -18.09 -10.16
N SER A 980 -13.29 -17.97 -9.42
CA SER A 980 -13.70 -16.68 -8.89
C SER A 980 -12.84 -16.34 -7.67
N LYS A 981 -12.55 -15.05 -7.49
CA LYS A 981 -11.60 -14.55 -6.50
C LYS A 981 -12.18 -14.50 -5.10
N ALA A 982 -11.42 -14.96 -4.12
CA ALA A 982 -11.72 -14.76 -2.71
C ALA A 982 -11.83 -13.25 -2.39
N GLY A 983 -12.80 -12.89 -1.56
CA GLY A 983 -13.10 -11.50 -1.20
C GLY A 983 -13.67 -10.69 -2.36
N GLY A 984 -14.10 -11.38 -3.43
CA GLY A 984 -14.72 -10.80 -4.62
C GLY A 984 -16.23 -11.05 -4.71
N PRO A 985 -16.92 -10.32 -5.60
CA PRO A 985 -18.38 -10.30 -5.66
C PRO A 985 -19.02 -11.60 -6.17
N ASN A 986 -18.22 -12.57 -6.66
CA ASN A 986 -18.70 -13.83 -7.23
C ASN A 986 -18.18 -15.06 -6.48
N TYR A 987 -17.44 -14.91 -5.38
CA TYR A 987 -16.85 -16.06 -4.70
C TYR A 987 -17.92 -17.04 -4.21
N LEU A 988 -18.99 -16.51 -3.60
CA LEU A 988 -20.08 -17.29 -3.01
C LEU A 988 -20.85 -18.14 -4.03
N THR A 989 -20.94 -17.70 -5.30
CA THR A 989 -21.76 -18.41 -6.31
C THR A 989 -21.20 -19.79 -6.62
N GLN A 990 -19.91 -20.01 -6.38
CA GLN A 990 -19.22 -21.29 -6.58
C GLN A 990 -19.64 -22.35 -5.54
N PHE A 991 -20.34 -21.97 -4.45
CA PHE A 991 -20.67 -22.86 -3.33
C PHE A 991 -22.19 -23.03 -3.14
N MET A 992 -22.95 -22.71 -4.18
CA MET A 992 -24.40 -22.89 -4.25
C MET A 992 -24.77 -23.46 -5.62
N HIS A 993 -25.95 -24.07 -5.69
CA HIS A 993 -26.63 -24.33 -6.96
C HIS A 993 -27.58 -23.18 -7.26
N ALA A 994 -27.47 -22.63 -8.46
CA ALA A 994 -28.39 -21.65 -9.01
C ALA A 994 -29.36 -22.34 -9.97
N THR A 995 -30.66 -22.09 -9.80
CA THR A 995 -31.70 -22.56 -10.74
C THR A 995 -32.54 -21.38 -11.21
N GLN A 996 -32.87 -21.34 -12.50
CA GLN A 996 -33.75 -20.31 -13.05
C GLN A 996 -35.18 -20.50 -12.54
N LYS A 997 -35.74 -19.49 -11.88
CA LYS A 997 -37.10 -19.49 -11.32
C LYS A 997 -38.10 -18.69 -12.15
N GLY A 998 -37.64 -17.69 -12.89
CA GLY A 998 -38.50 -16.82 -13.69
C GLY A 998 -37.79 -16.18 -14.87
N ILE A 999 -38.47 -15.30 -15.61
CA ILE A 999 -37.87 -14.58 -16.73
C ILE A 999 -36.92 -13.49 -16.18
N PRO A 1000 -35.70 -13.35 -16.72
CA PRO A 1000 -34.80 -12.25 -16.34
C PRO A 1000 -35.46 -10.88 -16.50
N LYS A 1001 -35.34 -10.04 -15.45
CA LYS A 1001 -35.91 -8.68 -15.43
C LYS A 1001 -35.03 -7.67 -16.16
N GLU A 1002 -33.73 -7.73 -15.89
CA GLU A 1002 -32.74 -6.83 -16.47
C GLU A 1002 -32.47 -7.18 -17.93
N LYS A 1003 -32.70 -6.23 -18.84
CA LYS A 1003 -32.64 -6.44 -20.29
C LYS A 1003 -31.97 -5.27 -20.98
N PHE A 1004 -31.26 -5.55 -22.06
CA PHE A 1004 -30.64 -4.56 -22.94
C PHE A 1004 -30.91 -4.93 -24.41
N PRO A 1005 -30.96 -3.95 -25.33
CA PRO A 1005 -31.06 -4.23 -26.76
C PRO A 1005 -29.92 -5.12 -27.27
N VAL A 1006 -30.25 -6.04 -28.16
CA VAL A 1006 -29.31 -7.00 -28.75
C VAL A 1006 -29.02 -6.66 -30.21
N GLY A 1007 -27.85 -7.06 -30.71
CA GLY A 1007 -27.44 -6.82 -32.10
C GLY A 1007 -28.02 -7.83 -33.09
N GLU A 1008 -27.78 -7.61 -34.38
CA GLU A 1008 -28.31 -8.46 -35.47
C GLU A 1008 -27.89 -9.93 -35.40
N TRP A 1009 -26.78 -10.26 -34.74
CA TRP A 1009 -26.33 -11.65 -34.57
C TRP A 1009 -27.35 -12.51 -33.81
N VAL A 1010 -28.15 -11.90 -32.92
CA VAL A 1010 -29.25 -12.61 -32.25
C VAL A 1010 -30.28 -13.06 -33.25
N ASN A 1011 -30.59 -12.26 -34.28
CA ASN A 1011 -31.55 -12.65 -35.32
C ASN A 1011 -31.07 -13.89 -36.07
N ASN A 1012 -29.76 -14.01 -36.31
CA ASN A 1012 -29.19 -15.18 -36.98
C ASN A 1012 -29.33 -16.45 -36.12
N LEU A 1013 -29.07 -16.35 -34.80
CA LEU A 1013 -29.30 -17.47 -33.87
C LEU A 1013 -30.78 -17.79 -33.70
N THR A 1014 -31.64 -16.77 -33.65
CA THR A 1014 -33.09 -16.96 -33.54
C THR A 1014 -33.68 -17.64 -34.77
N ARG A 1015 -33.31 -17.22 -35.99
CA ARG A 1015 -33.73 -17.92 -37.23
C ARG A 1015 -33.27 -19.38 -37.25
N PHE A 1016 -32.15 -19.68 -36.62
CA PHE A 1016 -31.70 -21.06 -36.46
C PHE A 1016 -32.54 -21.82 -35.43
N LEU A 1017 -32.89 -21.19 -34.30
CA LEU A 1017 -33.80 -21.73 -33.28
C LEU A 1017 -35.20 -22.02 -33.84
N GLU A 1018 -35.70 -21.17 -34.74
CA GLU A 1018 -37.02 -21.33 -35.40
C GLU A 1018 -37.10 -22.61 -36.26
N LYS A 1019 -35.97 -23.28 -36.56
CA LYS A 1019 -35.96 -24.59 -37.24
C LYS A 1019 -36.37 -25.76 -36.32
N PHE A 1020 -36.57 -25.48 -35.03
CA PHE A 1020 -37.02 -26.40 -34.00
C PHE A 1020 -38.44 -26.02 -33.55
N ASP A 1021 -39.27 -27.01 -33.19
CA ASP A 1021 -40.65 -26.81 -32.75
C ASP A 1021 -40.69 -26.26 -31.31
N LEU A 1022 -40.51 -24.94 -31.16
CA LEU A 1022 -40.46 -24.24 -29.87
C LEU A 1022 -41.81 -23.60 -29.50
N SER A 1023 -42.15 -23.63 -28.23
CA SER A 1023 -43.30 -22.91 -27.66
C SER A 1023 -43.05 -21.40 -27.58
N ALA A 1024 -44.13 -20.61 -27.48
CA ALA A 1024 -44.04 -19.16 -27.29
C ALA A 1024 -43.30 -18.78 -25.98
N GLU A 1025 -43.41 -19.60 -24.94
CA GLU A 1025 -42.71 -19.42 -23.68
C GLU A 1025 -41.20 -19.64 -23.83
N GLU A 1026 -40.77 -20.69 -24.54
CA GLU A 1026 -39.36 -20.97 -24.82
C GLU A 1026 -38.72 -19.86 -25.64
N LEU A 1027 -39.43 -19.36 -26.65
CA LEU A 1027 -38.97 -18.23 -27.46
C LEU A 1027 -38.91 -16.93 -26.63
N GLY A 1028 -39.90 -16.68 -25.76
CA GLY A 1028 -39.87 -15.55 -24.83
C GLY A 1028 -38.69 -15.62 -23.85
N MET A 1029 -38.38 -16.81 -23.33
CA MET A 1029 -37.23 -17.04 -22.46
C MET A 1029 -35.90 -16.86 -23.23
N TRP A 1030 -35.81 -17.31 -24.48
CA TRP A 1030 -34.66 -17.06 -25.35
C TRP A 1030 -34.35 -15.56 -25.47
N TYR A 1031 -35.33 -14.77 -25.90
CA TYR A 1031 -35.16 -13.31 -26.05
C TYR A 1031 -34.79 -12.64 -24.73
N ALA A 1032 -35.43 -13.04 -23.62
CA ALA A 1032 -35.06 -12.52 -22.30
C ALA A 1032 -33.64 -12.90 -21.89
N SER A 1033 -33.17 -14.11 -22.23
CA SER A 1033 -31.80 -14.56 -21.93
C SER A 1033 -30.77 -13.69 -22.63
N VAL A 1034 -30.87 -13.56 -23.96
CA VAL A 1034 -29.90 -12.79 -24.75
C VAL A 1034 -29.90 -11.30 -24.40
N SER A 1035 -31.07 -10.72 -24.10
CA SER A 1035 -31.15 -9.35 -23.60
C SER A 1035 -30.55 -9.20 -22.20
N SER A 1036 -30.70 -10.20 -21.33
CA SER A 1036 -30.06 -10.20 -20.00
C SER A 1036 -28.55 -10.31 -20.11
N TYR A 1037 -28.04 -11.17 -21.00
CA TYR A 1037 -26.62 -11.29 -21.29
C TYR A 1037 -26.05 -9.95 -21.77
N ALA A 1038 -26.71 -9.31 -22.75
CA ALA A 1038 -26.29 -8.00 -23.24
C ALA A 1038 -26.27 -6.94 -22.12
N PHE A 1039 -27.25 -6.96 -21.21
CA PHE A 1039 -27.31 -6.04 -20.07
C PHE A 1039 -26.13 -6.21 -19.12
N PHE A 1040 -25.89 -7.44 -18.65
CA PHE A 1040 -24.81 -7.68 -17.69
C PHE A 1040 -23.43 -7.53 -18.32
N TRP A 1041 -23.30 -7.78 -19.63
CA TRP A 1041 -22.07 -7.47 -20.35
C TRP A 1041 -21.72 -5.98 -20.34
N GLN A 1042 -22.71 -5.07 -20.43
CA GLN A 1042 -22.45 -3.64 -20.28
C GLN A 1042 -21.82 -3.29 -18.92
N GLN A 1043 -22.09 -4.11 -17.90
CA GLN A 1043 -21.53 -3.94 -16.56
C GLN A 1043 -20.18 -4.63 -16.40
N PHE A 1044 -20.03 -5.85 -16.92
CA PHE A 1044 -18.80 -6.65 -16.78
C PHE A 1044 -17.64 -6.12 -17.62
N LYS A 1045 -17.91 -5.52 -18.78
CA LYS A 1045 -16.88 -4.92 -19.63
C LYS A 1045 -16.28 -3.62 -19.08
N ARG A 1046 -16.84 -3.07 -17.99
CA ARG A 1046 -16.37 -1.84 -17.34
C ARG A 1046 -15.56 -2.19 -16.10
N ASP A 1047 -14.47 -1.46 -15.90
CA ASP A 1047 -13.71 -1.50 -14.66
C ASP A 1047 -14.54 -0.90 -13.53
N LYS A 1048 -14.53 -1.55 -12.37
CA LYS A 1048 -15.24 -1.07 -11.18
C LYS A 1048 -14.24 -0.80 -10.06
N ASP A 1049 -14.13 0.45 -9.64
CA ASP A 1049 -13.50 0.81 -8.36
C ASP A 1049 -14.59 1.04 -7.32
N SER A 1050 -14.85 0.03 -6.49
CA SER A 1050 -15.86 0.10 -5.45
C SER A 1050 -15.35 0.74 -4.16
N SER A 1051 -14.05 0.97 -4.02
CA SER A 1051 -13.43 1.39 -2.76
C SER A 1051 -13.09 2.88 -2.78
N LYS A 1052 -12.73 3.41 -3.96
CA LYS A 1052 -12.45 4.84 -4.21
C LYS A 1052 -11.46 5.44 -3.21
N ILE A 1053 -10.39 4.71 -2.90
CA ILE A 1053 -9.36 5.13 -1.96
C ILE A 1053 -8.63 6.36 -2.53
N VAL A 1054 -8.26 7.31 -1.66
CA VAL A 1054 -7.49 8.49 -2.05
C VAL A 1054 -6.05 8.07 -2.31
N GLY A 1055 -5.52 8.42 -3.49
CA GLY A 1055 -4.16 8.09 -3.91
C GLY A 1055 -4.00 6.71 -4.56
N GLN A 1056 -5.02 5.85 -4.48
CA GLN A 1056 -4.99 4.49 -5.02
C GLN A 1056 -6.28 4.10 -5.74
N ASP A 1057 -6.15 3.68 -7.00
CA ASP A 1057 -7.26 3.03 -7.71
C ASP A 1057 -7.26 1.53 -7.45
N ASN A 1058 -8.44 0.95 -7.29
CA ASN A 1058 -8.64 -0.46 -7.01
C ASN A 1058 -9.71 -1.05 -7.93
N PHE A 1059 -9.31 -1.31 -9.18
CA PHE A 1059 -10.20 -1.77 -10.22
C PHE A 1059 -10.39 -3.27 -10.17
N PHE A 1060 -11.66 -3.69 -10.18
CA PHE A 1060 -12.07 -5.05 -10.50
C PHE A 1060 -12.57 -5.11 -11.94
N ARG A 1061 -11.99 -6.00 -12.74
CA ARG A 1061 -12.26 -6.16 -14.18
C ARG A 1061 -12.58 -7.62 -14.52
N TYR A 1062 -13.43 -7.81 -15.51
CA TYR A 1062 -13.63 -9.09 -16.17
C TYR A 1062 -12.95 -9.11 -17.54
N LEU A 1063 -12.21 -10.18 -17.81
CA LEU A 1063 -11.55 -10.43 -19.09
C LEU A 1063 -12.17 -11.66 -19.76
N PRO A 1064 -12.41 -11.66 -21.08
CA PRO A 1064 -12.82 -12.86 -21.80
C PRO A 1064 -11.83 -14.01 -21.59
N GLN A 1065 -12.34 -15.23 -21.44
CA GLN A 1065 -11.49 -16.42 -21.50
C GLN A 1065 -10.86 -16.53 -22.89
N LYS A 1066 -9.55 -16.80 -22.97
CA LYS A 1066 -8.84 -16.84 -24.27
C LYS A 1066 -9.36 -17.95 -25.20
N LYS A 1067 -9.76 -19.07 -24.61
CA LYS A 1067 -10.33 -20.23 -25.31
C LYS A 1067 -11.15 -21.04 -24.31
N LEU A 1068 -12.39 -21.35 -24.66
CA LEU A 1068 -13.26 -22.27 -23.93
C LEU A 1068 -13.60 -23.45 -24.84
N ILE A 1069 -13.44 -24.67 -24.34
CA ILE A 1069 -13.93 -25.87 -25.03
C ILE A 1069 -15.35 -26.12 -24.56
N PHE A 1070 -16.29 -26.24 -25.48
CA PHE A 1070 -17.66 -26.64 -25.17
C PHE A 1070 -17.98 -27.96 -25.85
N ARG A 1071 -18.26 -28.99 -25.06
CA ARG A 1071 -18.60 -30.32 -25.53
C ARG A 1071 -20.11 -30.47 -25.54
N ILE A 1072 -20.66 -30.80 -26.71
CA ILE A 1072 -22.08 -31.07 -26.84
C ILE A 1072 -22.32 -32.57 -26.96
N GLY A 1073 -22.99 -33.11 -25.95
CA GLY A 1073 -23.38 -34.51 -25.92
C GLY A 1073 -24.66 -34.78 -26.72
N PRO A 1074 -25.07 -36.06 -26.82
CA PRO A 1074 -26.24 -36.48 -27.57
C PRO A 1074 -27.57 -35.90 -27.03
N ASN A 1075 -27.64 -35.60 -25.72
CA ASN A 1075 -28.88 -35.21 -25.04
C ASN A 1075 -28.99 -33.70 -24.77
N THR A 1076 -27.96 -32.92 -25.11
CA THR A 1076 -27.94 -31.48 -24.87
C THR A 1076 -28.99 -30.79 -25.74
N LYS A 1077 -29.90 -30.00 -25.14
CA LYS A 1077 -31.04 -29.39 -25.85
C LYS A 1077 -30.60 -28.22 -26.77
N PRO A 1078 -31.26 -28.02 -27.93
CA PRO A 1078 -31.12 -26.86 -28.80
C PRO A 1078 -30.96 -25.51 -28.11
N MET A 1079 -31.93 -25.17 -27.28
CA MET A 1079 -31.98 -23.90 -26.57
C MET A 1079 -30.75 -23.66 -25.68
N ASP A 1080 -30.25 -24.72 -25.04
CA ASP A 1080 -29.22 -24.60 -24.02
C ASP A 1080 -27.84 -24.35 -24.63
N TYR A 1081 -27.47 -25.08 -25.69
CA TYR A 1081 -26.21 -24.79 -26.38
C TYR A 1081 -26.27 -23.47 -27.16
N LEU A 1082 -27.45 -23.05 -27.63
CA LEU A 1082 -27.61 -21.74 -28.29
C LEU A 1082 -27.47 -20.58 -27.29
N ARG A 1083 -27.89 -20.76 -26.04
CA ARG A 1083 -27.59 -19.81 -24.94
C ARG A 1083 -26.10 -19.73 -24.66
N ILE A 1084 -25.40 -20.87 -24.64
CA ILE A 1084 -23.93 -20.89 -24.48
C ILE A 1084 -23.25 -20.14 -25.62
N PHE A 1085 -23.71 -20.33 -26.86
CA PHE A 1085 -23.19 -19.59 -28.02
C PHE A 1085 -23.43 -18.08 -27.86
N ALA A 1086 -24.64 -17.70 -27.46
CA ALA A 1086 -25.00 -16.30 -27.21
C ALA A 1086 -24.17 -15.67 -26.09
N ALA A 1087 -23.93 -16.39 -24.99
CA ALA A 1087 -23.10 -15.93 -23.90
C ALA A 1087 -21.63 -15.77 -24.33
N ALA A 1088 -21.07 -16.75 -25.05
CA ALA A 1088 -19.70 -16.69 -25.56
C ALA A 1088 -19.49 -15.53 -26.55
N LEU A 1089 -20.45 -15.30 -27.46
CA LEU A 1089 -20.45 -14.15 -28.36
C LEU A 1089 -20.54 -12.82 -27.62
N THR A 1090 -21.45 -12.74 -26.65
CA THR A 1090 -21.64 -11.54 -25.83
C THR A 1090 -20.36 -11.18 -25.09
N CYS A 1091 -19.66 -12.17 -24.54
CA CYS A 1091 -18.40 -11.99 -23.82
C CYS A 1091 -17.16 -11.99 -24.72
N GLU A 1092 -17.29 -12.08 -26.04
CA GLU A 1092 -16.16 -12.15 -26.99
C GLU A 1092 -15.18 -13.30 -26.69
N THR A 1093 -15.70 -14.39 -26.12
CA THR A 1093 -14.92 -15.57 -25.73
C THR A 1093 -14.83 -16.54 -26.89
N ARG A 1094 -13.60 -16.88 -27.31
CA ARG A 1094 -13.38 -17.86 -28.38
C ARG A 1094 -13.86 -19.23 -27.93
N LEU A 1095 -14.86 -19.77 -28.64
CA LEU A 1095 -15.45 -21.07 -28.34
C LEU A 1095 -14.98 -22.11 -29.36
N GLU A 1096 -14.44 -23.22 -28.86
CA GLU A 1096 -14.24 -24.41 -29.67
C GLU A 1096 -15.29 -25.45 -29.28
N VAL A 1097 -16.11 -25.85 -30.25
CA VAL A 1097 -17.24 -26.74 -30.04
C VAL A 1097 -16.85 -28.14 -30.45
N SER A 1098 -16.80 -29.06 -29.49
CA SER A 1098 -16.66 -30.50 -29.74
C SER A 1098 -18.06 -31.10 -29.94
N TRP A 1099 -18.27 -31.70 -31.11
CA TRP A 1099 -19.59 -32.15 -31.57
C TRP A 1099 -19.64 -33.68 -31.71
N GLU A 1100 -20.65 -34.32 -31.11
CA GLU A 1100 -20.86 -35.77 -31.23
C GLU A 1100 -21.39 -36.15 -32.64
N LYS A 1101 -20.74 -37.13 -33.29
CA LYS A 1101 -21.00 -37.46 -34.71
C LYS A 1101 -22.44 -37.94 -34.97
N SER A 1102 -23.09 -38.53 -33.98
CA SER A 1102 -24.44 -39.10 -34.07
C SER A 1102 -25.60 -38.09 -34.03
N ARG A 1103 -25.30 -36.78 -34.02
CA ARG A 1103 -26.27 -35.72 -33.74
C ARG A 1103 -27.00 -35.15 -34.98
N ASP A 1104 -28.09 -34.42 -34.74
CA ASP A 1104 -29.06 -33.88 -35.71
C ASP A 1104 -28.42 -33.33 -37.02
N ALA A 1105 -28.89 -33.84 -38.16
CA ALA A 1105 -28.44 -33.45 -39.50
C ALA A 1105 -28.70 -31.96 -39.79
N LYS A 1106 -29.76 -31.37 -39.23
CA LYS A 1106 -30.10 -29.94 -39.39
C LYS A 1106 -29.00 -29.03 -38.88
N VAL A 1107 -28.27 -29.47 -37.85
CA VAL A 1107 -27.21 -28.68 -37.24
C VAL A 1107 -25.87 -28.87 -37.92
N ARG A 1108 -25.56 -30.08 -38.40
CA ARG A 1108 -24.36 -30.38 -39.20
C ARG A 1108 -24.35 -29.62 -40.54
N GLN A 1109 -25.51 -29.37 -41.12
CA GLN A 1109 -25.66 -28.66 -42.39
C GLN A 1109 -25.69 -27.12 -42.24
N ALA A 1110 -25.62 -26.58 -41.02
CA ALA A 1110 -25.62 -25.15 -40.81
C ALA A 1110 -24.23 -24.55 -41.05
N ASN A 1111 -24.19 -23.41 -41.77
CA ASN A 1111 -22.93 -22.70 -42.02
C ASN A 1111 -22.52 -21.88 -40.78
N TRP A 1112 -22.04 -22.57 -39.75
CA TRP A 1112 -21.65 -21.96 -38.48
C TRP A 1112 -20.50 -20.97 -38.61
N GLU A 1113 -19.59 -21.16 -39.57
CA GLU A 1113 -18.52 -20.20 -39.86
C GLU A 1113 -19.06 -18.85 -40.34
N ALA A 1114 -20.11 -18.87 -41.18
CA ALA A 1114 -20.80 -17.66 -41.62
C ALA A 1114 -21.72 -17.07 -40.54
N LEU A 1115 -22.34 -17.91 -39.72
CA LEU A 1115 -23.22 -17.46 -38.64
C LEU A 1115 -22.42 -16.85 -37.48
N LEU A 1116 -21.23 -17.40 -37.19
CA LEU A 1116 -20.46 -17.13 -35.99
C LEU A 1116 -18.93 -17.26 -36.20
N PRO A 1117 -18.21 -16.18 -36.54
CA PRO A 1117 -16.80 -16.24 -36.93
C PRO A 1117 -15.80 -16.56 -35.78
N ILE A 1118 -16.25 -16.57 -34.52
CA ILE A 1118 -15.41 -16.90 -33.35
C ILE A 1118 -15.43 -18.39 -32.98
N PHE A 1119 -16.05 -19.25 -33.80
CA PHE A 1119 -16.27 -20.66 -33.51
C PHE A 1119 -15.33 -21.55 -34.31
N ASN A 1120 -14.84 -22.60 -33.66
CA ASN A 1120 -14.17 -23.72 -34.31
C ASN A 1120 -14.96 -25.00 -33.98
N ILE A 1121 -15.43 -25.74 -34.97
CA ILE A 1121 -16.19 -26.97 -34.76
C ILE A 1121 -15.28 -28.16 -35.02
N VAL A 1122 -15.26 -29.10 -34.08
CA VAL A 1122 -14.52 -30.36 -34.19
C VAL A 1122 -15.50 -31.51 -34.02
N GLU A 1123 -15.70 -32.29 -35.08
CA GLU A 1123 -16.55 -33.49 -35.05
C GLU A 1123 -15.77 -34.68 -34.50
N GLU A 1124 -16.15 -35.16 -33.32
CA GLU A 1124 -15.47 -36.24 -32.64
C GLU A 1124 -16.42 -36.98 -31.68
N ASP A 1125 -16.25 -38.29 -31.61
CA ASP A 1125 -16.90 -39.10 -30.59
C ASP A 1125 -16.23 -38.90 -29.21
N GLN A 1126 -16.90 -39.38 -28.16
CA GLN A 1126 -16.39 -39.26 -26.78
C GLN A 1126 -14.99 -39.86 -26.62
N ALA A 1127 -14.70 -41.02 -27.23
CA ALA A 1127 -13.40 -41.68 -27.08
C ALA A 1127 -12.26 -40.85 -27.71
N THR A 1128 -12.53 -40.25 -28.87
CA THR A 1128 -11.60 -39.35 -29.56
C THR A 1128 -11.41 -38.06 -28.77
N PHE A 1129 -12.48 -37.50 -28.21
CA PHE A 1129 -12.39 -36.31 -27.36
C PHE A 1129 -11.57 -36.55 -26.09
N ILE A 1130 -11.74 -37.70 -25.43
CA ILE A 1130 -10.94 -38.08 -24.25
C ILE A 1130 -9.45 -38.16 -24.60
N LYS A 1131 -9.10 -38.79 -25.72
CA LYS A 1131 -7.70 -38.85 -26.21
C LYS A 1131 -7.14 -37.46 -26.50
N ARG A 1132 -7.96 -36.57 -27.08
CA ARG A 1132 -7.61 -35.19 -27.37
C ARG A 1132 -7.41 -34.37 -26.10
N MET A 1133 -8.26 -34.55 -25.10
CA MET A 1133 -8.13 -33.91 -23.79
C MET A 1133 -6.81 -34.26 -23.11
N CYS A 1134 -6.38 -35.52 -23.19
CA CYS A 1134 -5.11 -35.98 -22.63
C CYS A 1134 -3.87 -35.40 -23.35
N SER A 1135 -3.96 -35.13 -24.66
CA SER A 1135 -2.83 -34.66 -25.48
C SER A 1135 -2.73 -33.13 -25.59
N CYS A 1136 -3.86 -32.42 -25.54
CA CYS A 1136 -3.91 -30.98 -25.75
C CYS A 1136 -3.99 -30.14 -24.46
N HIS A 1137 -4.05 -30.78 -23.28
CA HIS A 1137 -4.10 -30.13 -21.96
C HIS A 1137 -5.06 -28.93 -21.89
N PHE A 1138 -6.35 -29.19 -22.03
CA PHE A 1138 -7.37 -28.14 -21.89
C PHE A 1138 -7.41 -27.59 -20.46
N LYS A 1139 -7.59 -26.28 -20.30
CA LYS A 1139 -7.75 -25.66 -18.98
C LYS A 1139 -9.18 -25.78 -18.45
N ARG A 1140 -10.17 -25.51 -19.32
CA ARG A 1140 -11.59 -25.55 -18.97
C ARG A 1140 -12.41 -26.15 -20.11
N ILE A 1141 -13.32 -27.05 -19.74
CA ILE A 1141 -14.34 -27.63 -20.61
C ILE A 1141 -15.70 -27.30 -20.02
N ARG A 1142 -16.62 -26.80 -20.84
CA ARG A 1142 -18.03 -26.69 -20.53
C ARG A 1142 -18.77 -27.87 -21.16
N MET A 1143 -19.66 -28.51 -20.44
CA MET A 1143 -20.64 -29.47 -20.97
C MET A 1143 -21.90 -29.41 -20.12
N LEU A 1144 -23.06 -29.80 -20.63
CA LEU A 1144 -24.32 -29.73 -19.85
C LEU A 1144 -24.81 -31.08 -19.36
N GLU A 1145 -24.20 -32.14 -19.86
CA GLU A 1145 -24.46 -33.51 -19.44
C GLU A 1145 -23.47 -33.92 -18.35
N GLU A 1146 -23.84 -34.92 -17.55
CA GLU A 1146 -22.96 -35.47 -16.53
C GLU A 1146 -21.74 -36.13 -17.20
N PRO A 1147 -20.50 -35.75 -16.85
CA PRO A 1147 -19.31 -36.34 -17.45
C PRO A 1147 -19.16 -37.82 -17.09
N SER A 1148 -18.80 -38.66 -18.08
CA SER A 1148 -18.56 -40.08 -17.86
C SER A 1148 -17.39 -40.32 -16.91
N ALA A 1149 -17.28 -41.52 -16.34
CA ALA A 1149 -16.18 -41.88 -15.45
C ALA A 1149 -14.82 -41.74 -16.15
N GLU A 1150 -14.72 -42.16 -17.41
CA GLU A 1150 -13.52 -42.04 -18.23
C GLU A 1150 -13.16 -40.58 -18.50
N MET A 1151 -14.15 -39.71 -18.75
CA MET A 1151 -13.93 -38.27 -18.90
C MET A 1151 -13.42 -37.65 -17.61
N LYS A 1152 -14.03 -37.98 -16.46
CA LYS A 1152 -13.58 -37.50 -15.14
C LYS A 1152 -12.13 -37.92 -14.87
N GLN A 1153 -11.78 -39.17 -15.15
CA GLN A 1153 -10.42 -39.69 -14.98
C GLN A 1153 -9.41 -38.97 -15.89
N ALA A 1154 -9.76 -38.80 -17.16
CA ALA A 1154 -8.89 -38.12 -18.11
C ALA A 1154 -8.70 -36.64 -17.74
N ALA A 1155 -9.76 -35.96 -17.29
CA ALA A 1155 -9.69 -34.58 -16.82
C ALA A 1155 -8.81 -34.43 -15.57
N ALA A 1156 -8.93 -35.36 -14.61
CA ALA A 1156 -8.05 -35.41 -13.45
C ALA A 1156 -6.58 -35.65 -13.84
N ALA A 1157 -6.32 -36.52 -14.82
CA ALA A 1157 -4.97 -36.80 -15.32
C ALA A 1157 -4.34 -35.58 -16.03
N SER A 1158 -5.15 -34.79 -16.75
CA SER A 1158 -4.71 -33.61 -17.49
C SER A 1158 -4.83 -32.29 -16.72
N ALA A 1159 -5.27 -32.32 -15.45
CA ALA A 1159 -5.57 -31.14 -14.64
C ALA A 1159 -6.56 -30.17 -15.30
N THR A 1160 -7.59 -30.72 -15.95
CA THR A 1160 -8.64 -30.00 -16.66
C THR A 1160 -9.88 -29.86 -15.79
N TYR A 1161 -10.41 -28.64 -15.68
CA TYR A 1161 -11.70 -28.41 -15.01
C TYR A 1161 -12.87 -28.65 -15.99
N ILE A 1162 -13.81 -29.53 -15.61
CA ILE A 1162 -15.07 -29.75 -16.33
C ILE A 1162 -16.20 -29.05 -15.57
N ASP A 1163 -16.78 -28.05 -16.22
CA ASP A 1163 -17.94 -27.32 -15.75
C ASP A 1163 -19.21 -27.92 -16.35
N HIS A 1164 -20.00 -28.58 -15.50
CA HIS A 1164 -21.24 -29.26 -15.85
C HIS A 1164 -22.49 -28.62 -15.23
N THR A 1165 -22.41 -27.36 -14.79
CA THR A 1165 -23.59 -26.66 -14.25
C THR A 1165 -24.69 -26.49 -15.30
N PRO A 1166 -25.97 -26.33 -14.93
CA PRO A 1166 -27.01 -25.96 -15.88
C PRO A 1166 -26.76 -24.56 -16.48
N VAL A 1167 -27.19 -24.35 -17.73
CA VAL A 1167 -27.18 -23.01 -18.34
C VAL A 1167 -28.33 -22.16 -17.78
N LEU A 1168 -28.06 -20.89 -17.46
CA LEU A 1168 -29.06 -19.97 -16.89
C LEU A 1168 -29.48 -18.89 -17.89
N ALA A 1169 -30.73 -18.45 -17.80
CA ALA A 1169 -31.21 -17.33 -18.60
C ALA A 1169 -30.68 -15.98 -18.06
N ASN A 1170 -30.39 -15.89 -16.76
CA ASN A 1170 -29.86 -14.68 -16.15
C ASN A 1170 -28.37 -14.48 -16.46
N GLY A 1171 -28.04 -13.37 -17.13
CA GLY A 1171 -26.67 -13.03 -17.51
C GLY A 1171 -25.73 -12.70 -16.35
N ARG A 1172 -26.26 -12.37 -15.16
CA ARG A 1172 -25.43 -12.08 -13.97
C ARG A 1172 -24.59 -13.27 -13.55
N ILE A 1173 -25.13 -14.48 -13.72
CA ILE A 1173 -24.50 -15.73 -13.32
C ILE A 1173 -23.91 -16.45 -14.53
N GLU A 1174 -24.69 -16.58 -15.62
CA GLU A 1174 -24.25 -17.33 -16.80
C GLU A 1174 -22.95 -16.78 -17.40
N LEU A 1175 -22.81 -15.45 -17.52
CA LEU A 1175 -21.64 -14.87 -18.17
C LEU A 1175 -20.33 -15.12 -17.40
N LEU A 1176 -20.37 -15.45 -16.10
CA LEU A 1176 -19.16 -15.73 -15.30
C LEU A 1176 -18.37 -16.93 -15.83
N HIS A 1177 -19.03 -17.90 -16.46
CA HIS A 1177 -18.38 -19.09 -17.03
C HIS A 1177 -17.41 -18.76 -18.19
N TYR A 1178 -17.62 -17.62 -18.85
CA TYR A 1178 -16.88 -17.15 -20.04
C TYR A 1178 -15.86 -16.06 -19.70
N LEU A 1179 -15.82 -15.63 -18.44
CA LEU A 1179 -14.98 -14.54 -17.98
C LEU A 1179 -13.92 -15.04 -17.00
N ARG A 1180 -12.84 -14.27 -16.91
CA ARG A 1180 -11.80 -14.38 -15.89
C ARG A 1180 -11.74 -13.07 -15.14
N GLU A 1181 -11.74 -13.14 -13.82
CA GLU A 1181 -11.64 -11.96 -12.98
C GLU A 1181 -10.18 -11.48 -12.87
N MET A 1182 -9.99 -10.17 -12.79
CA MET A 1182 -8.69 -9.55 -12.61
C MET A 1182 -8.83 -8.36 -11.67
N SER A 1183 -7.94 -8.29 -10.68
CA SER A 1183 -7.80 -7.13 -9.79
C SER A 1183 -6.61 -6.29 -10.25
N LEU A 1184 -6.80 -4.99 -10.37
CA LEU A 1184 -5.78 -4.03 -10.76
C LEU A 1184 -5.71 -2.91 -9.74
N SER A 1185 -4.60 -2.82 -9.02
CA SER A 1185 -4.36 -1.77 -8.06
C SER A 1185 -3.25 -0.82 -8.52
N VAL A 1186 -3.51 0.48 -8.44
CA VAL A 1186 -2.62 1.52 -8.99
C VAL A 1186 -2.43 2.63 -7.97
N ASP A 1187 -1.22 2.78 -7.47
CA ASP A 1187 -0.83 3.99 -6.74
C ASP A 1187 -0.58 5.09 -7.77
N TYR A 1188 -1.53 6.02 -7.83
CA TYR A 1188 -1.51 7.11 -8.79
C TYR A 1188 -0.97 8.42 -8.21
N HIS A 1189 -0.93 8.53 -6.88
CA HIS A 1189 -0.30 9.66 -6.20
C HIS A 1189 1.22 9.65 -6.43
N ARG A 1190 1.83 10.83 -6.41
CA ARG A 1190 3.30 10.98 -6.39
C ARG A 1190 3.69 11.72 -5.11
N TYR A 1191 4.16 10.97 -4.12
CA TYR A 1191 4.46 11.49 -2.79
C TYR A 1191 3.29 12.26 -2.16
N GLY A 1192 2.07 11.74 -2.37
CA GLY A 1192 0.82 12.30 -1.83
C GLY A 1192 0.12 13.23 -2.82
N ASN A 1193 0.87 13.85 -3.74
CA ASN A 1193 0.29 14.72 -4.75
C ASN A 1193 -0.60 13.92 -5.72
N LEU A 1194 -1.86 14.32 -5.83
CA LEU A 1194 -2.88 13.65 -6.65
C LEU A 1194 -2.91 14.16 -8.11
N GLY A 1195 -2.12 15.18 -8.45
CA GLY A 1195 -2.04 15.78 -9.77
C GLY A 1195 -3.39 16.32 -10.25
N LEU A 1196 -3.76 16.01 -11.50
CA LEU A 1196 -5.06 16.40 -12.07
C LEU A 1196 -6.27 15.77 -11.37
N ARG A 1197 -6.05 14.84 -10.43
CA ARG A 1197 -7.10 14.05 -9.77
C ARG A 1197 -7.49 14.58 -8.39
N GLU A 1198 -6.93 15.70 -7.97
CA GLU A 1198 -7.20 16.33 -6.66
C GLU A 1198 -8.70 16.63 -6.46
N GLY A 1199 -9.43 16.96 -7.54
CA GLY A 1199 -10.88 17.20 -7.51
C GLY A 1199 -11.76 15.96 -7.75
N GLU A 1200 -11.20 14.76 -7.87
CA GLU A 1200 -12.01 13.55 -8.06
C GLU A 1200 -12.75 13.16 -6.77
N LEU A 1201 -14.04 12.84 -6.89
CA LEU A 1201 -14.83 12.37 -5.75
C LEU A 1201 -14.35 10.98 -5.30
N ARG A 1202 -13.80 10.91 -4.09
CA ARG A 1202 -13.25 9.71 -3.45
C ARG A 1202 -13.99 9.36 -2.15
N LYS A 1203 -13.64 8.24 -1.51
CA LYS A 1203 -14.08 7.93 -0.16
C LYS A 1203 -13.62 9.08 0.76
N PRO A 1204 -14.51 9.66 1.59
CA PRO A 1204 -14.11 10.67 2.56
C PRO A 1204 -12.99 10.14 3.47
N ILE A 1205 -12.05 11.03 3.81
CA ILE A 1205 -11.02 10.76 4.81
C ILE A 1205 -11.64 11.01 6.18
N LEU A 1206 -11.34 10.12 7.14
CA LEU A 1206 -11.83 10.21 8.52
C LEU A 1206 -11.15 11.34 9.30
#